data_AF-A0A0V1N9N9-F1
#
_entry.id   AF-A0A0V1N9N9-F1
#
_cell.length_a   1.000
_cell.length_b   1.000
_cell.length_c   1.000
_cell.angle_alpha   90.00
_cell.angle_beta   90.00
_cell.angle_gamma   90.00
#
_symmetry.space_group_name_H-M   'P 1'
#
loop_
_entity.id
_entity.type
_entity.pdbx_description
1 polymer ?
#
loop_
_entity_poly.entity_id
_entity_poly.type
_entity_poly.pdbx_seq_one_letter_code
_entity_poly.pdbx_strand_id
1 'polypeptide(L)'
;MNCFEIALLLLLLLLKTHTAFCQQDKKLFSENILCNTEHGSCQKISAEKSCSKLLGQDKTVFCENRKKKLHMAIKQAQQYVDEHFNISRSSFSNREKQNTLWAVYTASHITAKQLSYPALVTVHAAKYLKSAGMTINEIEKEFSRFELDQAGLDKICPSKPIEECAPGGFRTYSGFCNNVKKPLWGSAFQAFDRMDRASYNDDISEPRKSLNNSTLPACDEISRILFNSYEKKKSKLSLMVAQWANMIYNDMARIGSNKNEHLEQLDCCGADRNNTECLPIENFYISGKKTCIPYARTMPAPAESCSLGSRKQSNQVNSFLDASSIYGSMGKRAEFLRTKLNGKLKMAHLPNNQEAMLQSPKDFKACTESTSKPCFLSGSDTANLFPILSALHTVWVKQHNQLTLKLKKVNPFWDDERLYQEAKKIVGAQIQHITFNEFLPLVIVNWMKKARLDLKTNGFSSDYNINFNPNTLNEYAAAAGFFFYGLLPEKIVTKYSETKATPIRDAFYNPSLLYEQHGILNLIKFLITEPSLIPIGQINNEFRQHFLKTNNHAGFDMMAILIQMGRDHGLPPYVVVRQQCSLKKIETFDDLHDVLQTPSDAEKIKKIYFHVNDIDLVIMGFLEKPADGAVVGPTFACILARQFAKV
;
A
#
# COMPACT_ATOMS: atom_id res chain seq x y z
N MET A 1 -15.04 -37.28 -49.88
CA MET A 1 -14.59 -36.28 -48.90
C MET A 1 -15.72 -35.31 -48.65
N ASN A 2 -16.29 -35.35 -47.45
CA ASN A 2 -17.42 -34.50 -47.06
C ASN A 2 -16.90 -33.10 -46.65
N CYS A 3 -17.71 -32.04 -46.73
CA CYS A 3 -17.28 -30.65 -46.44
C CYS A 3 -16.56 -30.50 -45.09
N PHE A 4 -16.86 -31.37 -44.12
CA PHE A 4 -16.19 -31.40 -42.82
C PHE A 4 -14.73 -31.87 -42.88
N GLU A 5 -14.40 -32.84 -43.74
CA GLU A 5 -13.02 -33.29 -43.93
C GLU A 5 -12.19 -32.27 -44.72
N ILE A 6 -12.81 -31.57 -45.68
CA ILE A 6 -12.18 -30.46 -46.41
C ILE A 6 -11.95 -29.28 -45.46
N ALA A 7 -12.90 -28.97 -44.57
CA ALA A 7 -12.74 -27.96 -43.53
C ALA A 7 -11.65 -28.33 -42.53
N LEU A 8 -11.53 -29.61 -42.13
CA LEU A 8 -10.49 -30.07 -41.21
C LEU A 8 -9.10 -30.07 -41.87
N LEU A 9 -9.00 -30.42 -43.16
CA LEU A 9 -7.76 -30.31 -43.94
C LEU A 9 -7.36 -28.85 -44.17
N LEU A 10 -8.32 -27.95 -44.45
CA LEU A 10 -8.07 -26.51 -44.55
C LEU A 10 -7.68 -25.91 -43.19
N LEU A 11 -8.28 -26.36 -42.09
CA LEU A 11 -7.93 -25.92 -40.74
C LEU A 11 -6.52 -26.42 -40.35
N LEU A 12 -6.17 -27.65 -40.70
CA LEU A 12 -4.84 -28.22 -40.47
C LEU A 12 -3.76 -27.59 -41.37
N LEU A 13 -4.11 -27.20 -42.60
CA LEU A 13 -3.25 -26.42 -43.49
C LEU A 13 -3.08 -24.98 -42.95
N LEU A 14 -4.15 -24.34 -42.48
CA LEU A 14 -4.12 -23.01 -41.84
C LEU A 14 -3.34 -23.03 -40.52
N LEU A 15 -3.44 -24.10 -39.72
CA LEU A 15 -2.69 -24.29 -38.49
C LEU A 15 -1.21 -24.59 -38.75
N LYS A 16 -0.87 -25.34 -39.82
CA LYS A 16 0.52 -25.55 -40.25
C LYS A 16 1.16 -24.30 -40.86
N THR A 17 0.40 -23.46 -41.56
CA THR A 17 0.91 -22.16 -42.05
C THR A 17 1.01 -21.13 -40.93
N HIS A 18 0.12 -21.13 -39.93
CA HIS A 18 0.23 -20.25 -38.76
C HIS A 18 1.32 -20.67 -37.78
N THR A 19 1.62 -21.96 -37.63
CA THR A 19 2.71 -22.43 -36.76
C THR A 19 4.10 -22.21 -37.38
N ALA A 20 4.20 -22.15 -38.71
CA ALA A 20 5.42 -21.70 -39.39
C ALA A 20 5.62 -20.17 -39.33
N PHE A 21 4.54 -19.38 -39.30
CA PHE A 21 4.61 -17.92 -39.13
C PHE A 21 4.85 -17.47 -37.68
N CYS A 22 4.43 -18.25 -36.68
CA CYS A 22 4.46 -17.83 -35.28
C CYS A 22 5.77 -18.17 -34.51
N GLN A 23 6.76 -18.77 -35.19
CA GLN A 23 8.10 -19.00 -34.61
C GLN A 23 9.15 -17.96 -35.03
N GLN A 24 8.87 -17.08 -36.01
CA GLN A 24 9.73 -15.95 -36.36
C GLN A 24 9.31 -14.60 -35.74
N ASP A 25 8.06 -14.46 -35.27
CA ASP A 25 7.55 -13.21 -34.68
C ASP A 25 7.71 -13.07 -33.15
N LYS A 26 8.24 -14.07 -32.45
CA LYS A 26 8.60 -13.95 -31.01
C LYS A 26 9.84 -13.06 -30.75
N LYS A 27 10.39 -12.41 -31.78
CA LYS A 27 11.54 -11.48 -31.68
C LYS A 27 11.24 -10.02 -32.04
N LEU A 28 10.02 -9.69 -32.48
CA LEU A 28 9.75 -8.38 -33.10
C LEU A 28 9.20 -7.27 -32.18
N PHE A 29 9.06 -7.48 -30.88
CA PHE A 29 8.61 -6.42 -29.95
C PHE A 29 9.73 -5.71 -29.17
N SER A 30 10.99 -5.84 -29.59
CA SER A 30 12.11 -5.10 -28.96
C SER A 30 13.25 -4.69 -29.90
N GLU A 31 13.06 -4.72 -31.22
CA GLU A 31 14.18 -4.53 -32.15
C GLU A 31 13.88 -3.42 -33.17
N ASN A 32 14.71 -2.37 -33.20
CA ASN A 32 14.66 -1.30 -34.20
C ASN A 32 14.97 -1.90 -35.60
N ILE A 33 13.93 -2.20 -36.37
CA ILE A 33 14.01 -2.73 -37.73
C ILE A 33 13.50 -1.65 -38.70
N LEU A 34 14.31 -1.25 -39.69
CA LEU A 34 13.80 -0.48 -40.84
C LEU A 34 13.59 -1.42 -42.02
N CYS A 35 12.45 -1.24 -42.68
CA CYS A 35 12.09 -1.91 -43.92
C CYS A 35 12.06 -0.89 -45.06
N ASN A 36 12.75 -1.21 -46.17
CA ASN A 36 12.73 -0.38 -47.38
C ASN A 36 11.58 -0.86 -48.29
N THR A 37 10.60 0.00 -48.55
CA THR A 37 9.32 -0.38 -49.20
C THR A 37 9.45 -0.69 -50.69
N GLU A 38 10.52 -0.26 -51.35
CA GLU A 38 10.72 -0.50 -52.80
C GLU A 38 11.44 -1.83 -53.11
N HIS A 39 12.09 -2.47 -52.12
CA HIS A 39 12.88 -3.70 -52.33
C HIS A 39 12.64 -4.82 -51.32
N GLY A 40 11.70 -4.68 -50.39
CA GLY A 40 11.27 -5.76 -49.49
C GLY A 40 12.32 -6.24 -48.48
N SER A 41 13.46 -5.55 -48.34
CA SER A 41 14.50 -5.91 -47.37
C SER A 41 14.33 -5.15 -46.06
N CYS A 42 14.17 -5.88 -44.95
CA CYS A 42 14.23 -5.33 -43.60
C CYS A 42 15.59 -5.65 -42.96
N GLN A 43 16.30 -4.63 -42.48
CA GLN A 43 17.55 -4.83 -41.73
C GLN A 43 17.37 -4.47 -40.26
N LYS A 44 18.02 -5.26 -39.40
CA LYS A 44 18.13 -5.00 -37.97
C LYS A 44 19.20 -3.94 -37.74
N ILE A 45 18.82 -2.84 -37.10
CA ILE A 45 19.65 -1.65 -37.02
C ILE A 45 19.99 -1.39 -35.56
N SER A 46 21.25 -1.07 -35.26
CA SER A 46 21.65 -0.69 -33.90
C SER A 46 20.89 0.55 -33.44
N ALA A 47 20.62 0.70 -32.14
CA ALA A 47 19.97 1.90 -31.59
C ALA A 47 20.66 3.21 -32.04
N GLU A 48 21.99 3.18 -32.24
CA GLU A 48 22.80 4.28 -32.78
C GLU A 48 22.39 4.67 -34.20
N LYS A 49 22.14 3.70 -35.09
CA LYS A 49 21.65 3.99 -36.44
C LYS A 49 20.18 4.44 -36.45
N SER A 50 19.33 3.96 -35.52
CA SER A 50 17.95 4.44 -35.40
C SER A 50 17.87 5.89 -34.90
N CYS A 51 18.73 6.27 -33.96
CA CYS A 51 18.80 7.62 -33.39
C CYS A 51 19.47 8.61 -34.36
N SER A 52 20.57 8.20 -35.03
CA SER A 52 21.25 9.05 -36.02
C SER A 52 20.43 9.30 -37.29
N LYS A 53 19.63 8.32 -37.76
CA LYS A 53 18.78 8.49 -38.96
C LYS A 53 17.64 9.50 -38.76
N LEU A 54 17.16 9.67 -37.53
CA LEU A 54 16.12 10.66 -37.18
C LEU A 54 16.68 12.10 -37.06
N LEU A 55 17.99 12.28 -36.90
CA LEU A 55 18.54 13.50 -36.29
C LEU A 55 19.80 14.11 -36.96
N GLY A 56 20.52 13.40 -37.85
CA GLY A 56 21.66 13.96 -38.63
C GLY A 56 23.05 13.87 -37.96
N GLN A 57 24.12 14.15 -38.71
CA GLN A 57 25.54 13.86 -38.36
C GLN A 57 26.09 14.58 -37.11
N ASP A 58 25.65 15.81 -36.82
CA ASP A 58 26.10 16.61 -35.66
C ASP A 58 25.62 16.04 -34.31
N LYS A 59 24.64 15.12 -34.33
CA LYS A 59 23.99 14.55 -33.13
C LYS A 59 24.50 13.16 -32.73
N THR A 60 25.47 12.61 -33.45
CA THR A 60 26.19 11.38 -33.04
C THR A 60 26.99 11.63 -31.76
N VAL A 61 27.65 12.80 -31.66
CA VAL A 61 28.36 13.28 -30.46
C VAL A 61 27.38 13.51 -29.30
N PHE A 62 26.18 14.04 -29.59
CA PHE A 62 25.12 14.20 -28.59
C PHE A 62 24.66 12.84 -28.03
N CYS A 63 24.47 11.83 -28.88
CA CYS A 63 24.08 10.47 -28.46
C CYS A 63 25.17 9.77 -27.64
N GLU A 64 26.44 9.88 -28.03
CA GLU A 64 27.56 9.35 -27.24
C GLU A 64 27.67 10.05 -25.88
N ASN A 65 27.54 11.37 -25.84
CA ASN A 65 27.55 12.13 -24.59
C ASN A 65 26.39 11.75 -23.69
N ARG A 66 25.19 11.53 -24.25
CA ARG A 66 24.01 11.05 -23.52
C ARG A 66 24.23 9.65 -22.93
N LYS A 67 24.71 8.70 -23.72
CA LYS A 67 24.96 7.33 -23.25
C LYS A 67 26.02 7.32 -22.15
N LYS A 68 27.10 8.10 -22.32
CA LYS A 68 28.14 8.31 -21.30
C LYS A 68 27.55 8.90 -20.01
N LYS A 69 26.70 9.93 -20.11
CA LYS A 69 25.99 10.52 -18.95
C LYS A 69 25.14 9.49 -18.21
N LEU A 70 24.36 8.66 -18.92
CA LEU A 70 23.56 7.60 -18.30
C LEU A 70 24.43 6.57 -17.55
N HIS A 71 25.52 6.11 -18.18
CA HIS A 71 26.43 5.13 -17.56
C HIS A 71 27.11 5.72 -16.32
N MET A 72 27.56 6.98 -16.39
CA MET A 72 28.13 7.68 -15.25
C MET A 72 27.11 7.85 -14.12
N ALA A 73 25.88 8.26 -14.44
CA ALA A 73 24.82 8.44 -13.47
C ALA A 73 24.47 7.13 -12.74
N ILE A 74 24.32 6.02 -13.47
CA ILE A 74 24.05 4.71 -12.87
C ILE A 74 25.23 4.24 -12.02
N LYS A 75 26.46 4.39 -12.50
CA LYS A 75 27.66 4.00 -11.75
C LYS A 75 27.80 4.79 -10.45
N GLN A 76 27.64 6.12 -10.51
CA GLN A 76 27.68 6.99 -9.33
C GLN A 76 26.55 6.69 -8.36
N ALA A 77 25.33 6.45 -8.88
CA ALA A 77 24.19 6.05 -8.06
C ALA A 77 24.42 4.72 -7.36
N GLN A 78 24.96 3.72 -8.06
CA GLN A 78 25.26 2.43 -7.47
C GLN A 78 26.31 2.57 -6.36
N GLN A 79 27.41 3.28 -6.62
CA GLN A 79 28.43 3.54 -5.61
C GLN A 79 27.84 4.25 -4.37
N TYR A 80 27.03 5.28 -4.58
CA TYR A 80 26.37 6.00 -3.49
C TYR A 80 25.48 5.07 -2.66
N VAL A 81 24.68 4.22 -3.33
CA VAL A 81 23.79 3.28 -2.64
C VAL A 81 24.60 2.21 -1.90
N ASP A 82 25.66 1.65 -2.50
CA ASP A 82 26.55 0.70 -1.83
C ASP A 82 27.14 1.28 -0.55
N GLU A 83 27.55 2.55 -0.59
CA GLU A 83 28.09 3.26 0.56
C GLU A 83 27.04 3.53 1.64
N HIS A 84 25.74 3.69 1.34
CA HIS A 84 24.75 4.16 2.32
C HIS A 84 23.68 3.11 2.71
N PHE A 85 23.46 2.09 1.89
CA PHE A 85 22.33 1.17 2.01
C PHE A 85 22.39 0.24 3.23
N ASN A 86 23.61 -0.10 3.65
CA ASN A 86 23.90 -1.01 4.75
C ASN A 86 24.55 -0.31 5.96
N ILE A 87 24.77 1.02 5.92
CA ILE A 87 25.35 1.70 7.08
C ILE A 87 24.33 1.72 8.22
N SER A 88 24.60 0.86 9.19
CA SER A 88 24.30 1.07 10.60
C SER A 88 25.61 1.41 11.27
N ARG A 89 25.68 2.50 12.06
CA ARG A 89 26.84 2.70 12.92
C ARG A 89 26.87 1.53 13.91
N SER A 90 27.84 0.65 13.72
CA SER A 90 28.11 -0.55 14.51
C SER A 90 28.48 -0.18 15.95
N SER A 91 27.53 0.28 16.74
CA SER A 91 27.68 0.46 18.18
C SER A 91 26.33 0.77 18.84
N PHE A 92 25.38 -0.16 18.93
CA PHE A 92 24.38 -0.03 19.99
C PHE A 92 23.99 -1.36 20.65
N SER A 93 24.52 -1.51 21.86
CA SER A 93 24.20 -2.51 22.87
C SER A 93 22.90 -2.23 23.63
N ASN A 94 22.13 -1.17 23.33
CA ASN A 94 20.94 -0.81 24.11
C ASN A 94 19.65 -0.86 23.26
N ARG A 95 19.19 -2.08 22.96
CA ARG A 95 17.83 -2.35 22.46
C ARG A 95 16.72 -1.81 23.38
N GLU A 96 17.04 -1.46 24.64
CA GLU A 96 16.11 -0.92 25.63
C GLU A 96 15.52 0.46 25.27
N LYS A 97 16.10 1.21 24.32
CA LYS A 97 15.64 2.57 23.95
C LYS A 97 14.65 2.63 22.79
N GLN A 98 14.37 1.53 22.09
CA GLN A 98 13.46 1.54 20.95
C GLN A 98 12.05 1.13 21.37
N ASN A 99 11.03 1.88 20.90
CA ASN A 99 9.64 1.50 21.09
C ASN A 99 9.34 0.24 20.26
N THR A 100 9.14 -0.89 20.93
CA THR A 100 8.93 -2.19 20.30
C THR A 100 7.67 -2.23 19.43
N LEU A 101 6.57 -1.59 19.85
CA LEU A 101 5.33 -1.51 19.08
C LEU A 101 5.52 -0.73 17.78
N TRP A 102 6.36 0.32 17.80
CA TRP A 102 6.72 1.07 16.60
C TRP A 102 7.54 0.24 15.62
N ALA A 103 8.48 -0.58 16.13
CA ALA A 103 9.25 -1.49 15.29
C ALA A 103 8.37 -2.50 14.56
N VAL A 104 7.33 -3.02 15.23
CA VAL A 104 6.34 -3.95 14.68
C VAL A 104 5.44 -3.25 13.66
N TYR A 105 4.90 -2.07 14.01
CA TYR A 105 4.03 -1.29 13.13
C TYR A 105 4.71 -0.91 11.80
N THR A 106 6.00 -0.59 11.85
CA THR A 106 6.81 -0.20 10.68
C THR A 106 7.61 -1.35 10.08
N ALA A 107 7.32 -2.61 10.46
CA ALA A 107 8.08 -3.77 10.01
C ALA A 107 8.01 -3.97 8.50
N SER A 108 9.14 -4.33 7.90
CA SER A 108 9.28 -4.57 6.46
C SER A 108 9.71 -5.99 6.17
N HIS A 109 9.17 -6.56 5.10
CA HIS A 109 9.57 -7.87 4.60
C HIS A 109 10.95 -7.81 3.94
N ILE A 110 11.73 -8.90 4.06
CA ILE A 110 13.07 -9.01 3.47
C ILE A 110 13.06 -8.74 1.95
N THR A 111 12.05 -9.23 1.23
CA THR A 111 11.91 -8.99 -0.22
C THR A 111 11.75 -7.51 -0.54
N ALA A 112 11.03 -6.74 0.29
CA ALA A 112 10.91 -5.30 0.09
C ALA A 112 12.27 -4.59 0.29
N LYS A 113 13.06 -5.02 1.28
CA LYS A 113 14.44 -4.54 1.47
C LYS A 113 15.34 -4.93 0.29
N GLN A 114 15.24 -6.13 -0.25
CA GLN A 114 16.04 -6.54 -1.42
C GLN A 114 15.68 -5.71 -2.66
N LEU A 115 14.39 -5.44 -2.88
CA LEU A 115 13.92 -4.66 -4.02
C LEU A 115 14.18 -3.15 -3.86
N SER A 116 14.38 -2.64 -2.64
CA SER A 116 14.69 -1.23 -2.45
C SER A 116 16.08 -0.84 -2.92
N TYR A 117 17.03 -1.77 -2.95
CA TYR A 117 18.37 -1.51 -3.48
C TYR A 117 18.33 -1.03 -4.94
N PRO A 118 17.81 -1.81 -5.92
CA PRO A 118 17.73 -1.33 -7.30
C PRO A 118 16.83 -0.10 -7.43
N ALA A 119 15.77 0.01 -6.61
CA ALA A 119 14.91 1.20 -6.60
C ALA A 119 15.69 2.47 -6.24
N LEU A 120 16.50 2.42 -5.17
CA LEU A 120 17.35 3.54 -4.76
C LEU A 120 18.38 3.88 -5.82
N VAL A 121 19.01 2.88 -6.46
CA VAL A 121 19.94 3.14 -7.57
C VAL A 121 19.25 3.91 -8.70
N THR A 122 18.03 3.53 -9.09
CA THR A 122 17.29 4.27 -10.13
C THR A 122 16.90 5.69 -9.71
N VAL A 123 16.53 5.90 -8.44
CA VAL A 123 16.21 7.22 -7.90
C VAL A 123 17.45 8.12 -7.87
N HIS A 124 18.59 7.62 -7.41
CA HIS A 124 19.83 8.38 -7.37
C HIS A 124 20.38 8.65 -8.78
N ALA A 125 20.26 7.71 -9.71
CA ALA A 125 20.62 7.93 -11.11
C ALA A 125 19.78 9.07 -11.73
N ALA A 126 18.47 9.09 -11.46
CA ALA A 126 17.61 10.21 -11.86
C ALA A 126 18.07 11.54 -11.26
N LYS A 127 18.52 11.57 -10.00
CA LYS A 127 19.06 12.78 -9.37
C LYS A 127 20.32 13.29 -10.08
N TYR A 128 21.25 12.40 -10.42
CA TYR A 128 22.47 12.78 -11.15
C TYR A 128 22.16 13.30 -12.56
N LEU A 129 21.18 12.72 -13.25
CA LEU A 129 20.75 13.21 -14.56
C LEU A 129 20.06 14.57 -14.46
N LYS A 130 19.25 14.77 -13.41
CA LYS A 130 18.60 16.06 -13.14
C LYS A 130 19.63 17.15 -12.81
N SER A 131 20.63 16.86 -11.98
CA SER A 131 21.72 17.81 -11.71
C SER A 131 22.59 18.08 -12.95
N ALA A 132 22.62 17.15 -13.91
CA ALA A 132 23.25 17.34 -15.23
C ALA A 132 22.38 18.10 -16.25
N GLY A 133 21.25 18.67 -15.82
CA GLY A 133 20.40 19.57 -16.61
C GLY A 133 19.18 18.92 -17.27
N MET A 134 18.91 17.64 -17.04
CA MET A 134 17.73 16.97 -17.59
C MET A 134 16.48 17.25 -16.75
N THR A 135 15.34 17.39 -17.43
CA THR A 135 14.03 17.43 -16.79
C THR A 135 13.54 16.02 -16.42
N ILE A 136 12.62 15.92 -15.46
CA ILE A 136 12.04 14.62 -15.10
C ILE A 136 11.30 13.95 -16.27
N ASN A 137 10.65 14.75 -17.13
CA ASN A 137 9.95 14.26 -18.32
C ASN A 137 10.90 13.63 -19.35
N GLU A 138 12.09 14.22 -19.50
CA GLU A 138 13.15 13.64 -20.33
C GLU A 138 13.63 12.34 -19.69
N ILE A 139 14.02 12.34 -18.42
CA ILE A 139 14.52 11.14 -17.72
C ILE A 139 13.55 9.94 -17.83
N GLU A 140 12.25 10.18 -17.64
CA GLU A 140 11.21 9.13 -17.68
C GLU A 140 10.96 8.54 -19.08
N LYS A 141 11.17 9.32 -20.15
CA LYS A 141 10.81 8.93 -21.52
C LYS A 141 12.01 8.61 -22.39
N GLU A 142 13.17 9.11 -22.03
CA GLU A 142 14.31 9.19 -22.92
C GLU A 142 15.03 7.84 -23.03
N PHE A 143 15.17 7.09 -21.93
CA PHE A 143 15.97 5.87 -21.89
C PHE A 143 15.12 4.60 -22.03
N SER A 144 15.41 3.82 -23.06
CA SER A 144 14.84 2.49 -23.25
C SER A 144 15.39 1.47 -22.25
N ARG A 145 14.65 0.38 -22.02
CA ARG A 145 15.14 -0.72 -21.17
C ARG A 145 16.49 -1.26 -21.62
N PHE A 146 16.70 -1.37 -22.94
CA PHE A 146 17.96 -1.84 -23.51
C PHE A 146 19.15 -0.93 -23.16
N GLU A 147 18.97 0.40 -23.21
CA GLU A 147 20.01 1.35 -22.82
C GLU A 147 20.33 1.28 -21.33
N LEU A 148 19.31 1.10 -20.48
CA LEU A 148 19.46 0.91 -19.04
C LEU A 148 20.24 -0.39 -18.72
N ASP A 149 19.94 -1.47 -19.44
CA ASP A 149 20.64 -2.74 -19.31
C ASP A 149 22.11 -2.63 -19.75
N GLN A 150 22.39 -1.96 -20.87
CA GLN A 150 23.78 -1.69 -21.29
C GLN A 150 24.56 -0.87 -20.26
N ALA A 151 23.88 0.02 -19.54
CA ALA A 151 24.46 0.81 -18.46
C ALA A 151 24.65 0.03 -17.14
N GLY A 152 24.29 -1.25 -17.10
CA GLY A 152 24.55 -2.16 -15.98
C GLY A 152 23.37 -2.39 -15.03
N LEU A 153 22.17 -1.89 -15.34
CA LEU A 153 20.97 -2.14 -14.51
C LEU A 153 20.47 -3.59 -14.61
N ASP A 154 20.81 -4.33 -15.66
CA ASP A 154 20.46 -5.73 -15.86
C ASP A 154 20.95 -6.63 -14.70
N LYS A 155 22.08 -6.27 -14.08
CA LYS A 155 22.71 -7.00 -12.97
C LYS A 155 22.01 -6.83 -11.63
N ILE A 156 21.32 -5.70 -11.42
CA ILE A 156 20.72 -5.35 -10.11
C ILE A 156 19.20 -5.36 -10.15
N CYS A 157 18.60 -5.14 -11.32
CA CYS A 157 17.16 -5.13 -11.46
C CYS A 157 16.60 -6.55 -11.54
N PRO A 158 15.41 -6.80 -10.98
CA PRO A 158 14.72 -8.07 -11.15
C PRO A 158 14.29 -8.21 -12.63
N SER A 159 15.16 -8.82 -13.43
CA SER A 159 14.98 -9.01 -14.87
C SER A 159 14.67 -10.47 -15.21
N LYS A 160 14.14 -11.24 -14.25
CA LYS A 160 13.71 -12.60 -14.57
C LYS A 160 12.55 -12.51 -15.56
N PRO A 161 12.68 -13.09 -16.77
CA PRO A 161 11.58 -13.14 -17.72
C PRO A 161 10.42 -13.83 -17.04
N ILE A 162 9.23 -13.27 -17.22
CA ILE A 162 8.01 -13.86 -16.69
C ILE A 162 7.82 -15.19 -17.39
N GLU A 163 8.07 -16.28 -16.67
CA GLU A 163 7.68 -17.62 -17.09
C GLU A 163 6.16 -17.61 -17.29
N GLU A 164 5.71 -18.10 -18.44
CA GLU A 164 4.33 -17.99 -18.91
C GLU A 164 3.29 -18.18 -17.79
N CYS A 165 2.29 -17.30 -17.72
CA CYS A 165 1.21 -17.43 -16.73
C CYS A 165 0.38 -18.68 -17.03
N ALA A 166 0.66 -19.76 -16.31
CA ALA A 166 -0.06 -21.01 -16.46
C ALA A 166 -1.56 -20.80 -16.16
N PRO A 167 -2.47 -21.27 -17.04
CA PRO A 167 -3.89 -21.19 -16.76
C PRO A 167 -4.21 -22.03 -15.51
N GLY A 168 -4.73 -21.37 -14.49
CA GLY A 168 -5.12 -21.99 -13.22
C GLY A 168 -6.51 -21.53 -12.80
N GLY A 169 -7.24 -22.37 -12.06
CA GLY A 169 -8.58 -22.05 -11.55
C GLY A 169 -8.59 -21.12 -10.33
N PHE A 170 -7.42 -20.71 -9.83
CA PHE A 170 -7.25 -20.04 -8.54
C PHE A 170 -6.24 -18.89 -8.60
N ARG A 171 -6.40 -17.93 -7.68
CA ARG A 171 -5.50 -16.78 -7.53
C ARG A 171 -4.18 -17.23 -6.88
N THR A 172 -3.06 -16.73 -7.39
CA THR A 172 -1.76 -16.86 -6.72
C THR A 172 -1.74 -16.04 -5.42
N TYR A 173 -0.95 -16.44 -4.43
CA TYR A 173 -0.86 -15.70 -3.16
C TYR A 173 -0.33 -14.27 -3.32
N SER A 174 0.65 -14.09 -4.20
CA SER A 174 1.27 -12.79 -4.45
C SER A 174 0.44 -11.89 -5.35
N GLY A 175 -0.66 -12.36 -5.95
CA GLY A 175 -1.41 -11.64 -6.99
C GLY A 175 -0.72 -11.66 -8.38
N PHE A 176 0.44 -12.30 -8.50
CA PHE A 176 1.13 -12.51 -9.77
C PHE A 176 0.24 -13.24 -10.77
N CYS A 177 0.33 -12.87 -12.05
CA CYS A 177 -0.46 -13.43 -13.15
C CYS A 177 -1.98 -13.18 -13.10
N ASN A 178 -2.48 -12.29 -12.23
CA ASN A 178 -3.86 -11.82 -12.35
C ASN A 178 -4.08 -11.10 -13.70
N ASN A 179 -3.12 -10.25 -14.09
CA ASN A 179 -3.07 -9.65 -15.42
C ASN A 179 -2.07 -10.41 -16.31
N VAL A 180 -2.54 -11.18 -17.29
CA VAL A 180 -1.65 -11.99 -18.14
C VAL A 180 -0.80 -11.18 -19.12
N LYS A 181 -1.20 -9.94 -19.45
CA LYS A 181 -0.42 -9.03 -20.31
C LYS A 181 0.70 -8.33 -19.53
N LYS A 182 0.45 -8.04 -18.25
CA LYS A 182 1.38 -7.41 -17.31
C LYS A 182 1.37 -8.17 -15.97
N PRO A 183 2.01 -9.35 -15.88
CA PRO A 183 1.87 -10.27 -14.75
C PRO A 183 2.26 -9.74 -13.37
N LEU A 184 3.09 -8.69 -13.31
CA LEU A 184 3.44 -8.03 -12.05
C LEU A 184 2.37 -7.04 -11.57
N TRP A 185 1.46 -6.57 -12.43
CA TRP A 185 0.44 -5.62 -12.00
C TRP A 185 -0.48 -6.23 -10.93
N GLY A 186 -0.60 -5.50 -9.82
CA GLY A 186 -1.33 -5.85 -8.61
C GLY A 186 -0.58 -6.80 -7.68
N SER A 187 0.62 -7.27 -8.07
CA SER A 187 1.36 -8.23 -7.26
C SER A 187 2.02 -7.60 -6.02
N ALA A 188 2.31 -8.42 -5.02
CA ALA A 188 3.02 -8.00 -3.82
C ALA A 188 4.43 -7.46 -4.15
N PHE A 189 4.87 -6.51 -3.34
CA PHE A 189 6.15 -5.77 -3.43
C PHE A 189 6.30 -4.83 -4.62
N GLN A 190 5.26 -4.66 -5.45
CA GLN A 190 5.27 -3.65 -6.50
C GLN A 190 5.07 -2.23 -5.94
N ALA A 191 5.44 -1.25 -6.75
CA ALA A 191 5.18 0.15 -6.46
C ALA A 191 3.68 0.45 -6.41
N PHE A 192 3.25 1.32 -5.48
CA PHE A 192 1.92 1.92 -5.54
C PHE A 192 1.73 2.69 -6.85
N ASP A 193 0.51 2.64 -7.39
CA ASP A 193 0.10 3.52 -8.48
C ASP A 193 -0.25 4.91 -7.93
N ARG A 194 -0.50 5.89 -8.81
CA ARG A 194 -0.83 7.25 -8.38
C ARG A 194 -1.98 7.82 -9.20
N MET A 195 -2.77 8.70 -8.58
CA MET A 195 -3.77 9.50 -9.29
C MET A 195 -3.13 10.63 -10.09
N ASP A 196 -1.98 11.13 -9.65
CA ASP A 196 -1.20 12.16 -10.32
C ASP A 196 0.32 11.92 -10.14
N ARG A 197 1.16 12.71 -10.81
CA ARG A 197 2.61 12.68 -10.64
C ARG A 197 2.99 12.94 -9.17
N ALA A 198 4.07 12.29 -8.74
CA ALA A 198 4.63 12.55 -7.42
C ALA A 198 5.04 14.02 -7.31
N SER A 199 4.70 14.65 -6.19
CA SER A 199 5.08 16.03 -5.92
C SER A 199 6.23 16.04 -4.90
N TYR A 200 7.45 16.20 -5.40
CA TYR A 200 8.68 16.33 -4.62
C TYR A 200 9.33 17.68 -4.95
N ASN A 201 10.13 18.23 -4.03
CA ASN A 201 10.83 19.49 -4.25
C ASN A 201 11.82 19.41 -5.43
N ASP A 202 12.50 18.26 -5.56
CA ASP A 202 13.43 17.94 -6.65
C ASP A 202 12.74 17.12 -7.76
N ASP A 203 11.42 17.05 -7.83
CA ASP A 203 10.61 16.13 -8.66
C ASP A 203 10.97 14.65 -8.54
N ILE A 204 11.89 14.26 -7.64
CA ILE A 204 12.45 12.91 -7.58
C ILE A 204 12.17 12.27 -6.24
N SER A 205 12.60 12.85 -5.12
CA SER A 205 12.43 12.22 -3.80
C SER A 205 12.52 13.15 -2.60
N GLU A 206 12.93 14.41 -2.76
CA GLU A 206 13.03 15.36 -1.66
C GLU A 206 11.64 15.85 -1.25
N PRO A 207 11.26 15.80 0.04
CA PRO A 207 9.98 16.29 0.51
C PRO A 207 9.69 17.71 0.00
N ARG A 208 8.41 17.98 -0.31
CA ARG A 208 7.98 19.29 -0.83
C ARG A 208 8.41 20.44 0.08
N LYS A 209 8.71 21.56 -0.55
CA LYS A 209 8.79 22.87 0.08
C LYS A 209 7.49 23.65 -0.11
N SER A 210 7.30 24.65 0.73
CA SER A 210 6.25 25.65 0.61
C SER A 210 6.48 26.51 -0.65
N LEU A 211 5.43 27.12 -1.22
CA LEU A 211 5.54 27.96 -2.41
C LEU A 211 6.50 29.15 -2.27
N ASN A 212 6.70 29.66 -1.05
CA ASN A 212 7.70 30.69 -0.73
C ASN A 212 9.13 30.12 -0.56
N ASN A 213 9.36 28.86 -0.96
CA ASN A 213 10.62 28.13 -0.85
C ASN A 213 11.10 27.81 0.59
N SER A 214 10.26 28.05 1.61
CA SER A 214 10.52 27.59 2.98
C SER A 214 10.17 26.11 3.16
N THR A 215 10.56 25.52 4.29
CA THR A 215 10.01 24.22 4.69
C THR A 215 8.51 24.34 4.90
N LEU A 216 7.76 23.27 4.61
CA LEU A 216 6.35 23.18 5.00
C LEU A 216 6.22 23.22 6.53
N PRO A 217 5.05 23.62 7.06
CA PRO A 217 4.83 23.71 8.51
C PRO A 217 5.07 22.38 9.21
N ALA A 218 5.48 22.42 10.48
CA ALA A 218 5.84 21.22 11.22
C ALA A 218 4.61 20.30 11.43
N CYS A 219 4.80 18.99 11.29
CA CYS A 219 3.72 18.01 11.33
C CYS A 219 3.00 17.98 12.69
N ASP A 220 3.75 18.13 13.77
CA ASP A 220 3.24 18.19 15.14
C ASP A 220 2.47 19.50 15.39
N GLU A 221 2.93 20.62 14.84
CA GLU A 221 2.24 21.91 14.94
C GLU A 221 0.88 21.86 14.26
N ILE A 222 0.81 21.34 13.03
CA ILE A 222 -0.43 21.13 12.30
C ILE A 222 -1.39 20.25 13.13
N SER A 223 -0.91 19.11 13.62
CA SER A 223 -1.71 18.19 14.43
C SER A 223 -2.24 18.87 15.70
N ARG A 224 -1.39 19.63 16.38
CA ARG A 224 -1.74 20.35 17.62
C ARG A 224 -2.81 21.41 17.38
N ILE A 225 -2.73 22.17 16.29
CA ILE A 225 -3.65 23.29 16.03
C ILE A 225 -4.99 22.80 15.45
N LEU A 226 -4.97 21.84 14.52
CA LEU A 226 -6.17 21.41 13.79
C LEU A 226 -6.92 20.25 14.47
N PHE A 227 -6.23 19.34 15.14
CA PHE A 227 -6.83 18.10 15.68
C PHE A 227 -6.88 18.08 17.23
N ASN A 228 -7.19 19.21 17.86
CA ASN A 228 -7.28 19.35 19.32
C ASN A 228 -8.70 19.19 19.90
N SER A 229 -9.64 18.63 19.15
CA SER A 229 -11.06 18.67 19.55
C SER A 229 -11.37 17.80 20.77
N TYR A 230 -12.06 18.40 21.74
CA TYR A 230 -12.58 17.72 22.93
C TYR A 230 -13.97 17.11 22.72
N GLU A 231 -14.79 17.69 21.84
CA GLU A 231 -16.12 17.17 21.54
C GLU A 231 -16.07 16.11 20.46
N LYS A 232 -16.71 14.96 20.74
CA LYS A 232 -16.77 13.82 19.82
C LYS A 232 -18.20 13.46 19.52
N LYS A 233 -18.55 13.46 18.24
CA LYS A 233 -19.87 13.08 17.77
C LYS A 233 -19.89 11.60 17.44
N LYS A 234 -20.88 10.89 17.99
CA LYS A 234 -21.17 9.50 17.65
C LYS A 234 -21.93 9.45 16.32
N SER A 235 -21.57 8.49 15.48
CA SER A 235 -22.28 8.15 14.25
C SER A 235 -23.49 7.27 14.54
N LYS A 236 -24.39 7.12 13.55
CA LYS A 236 -25.44 6.10 13.56
C LYS A 236 -24.93 4.72 13.10
N LEU A 237 -23.72 4.66 12.55
CA LEU A 237 -23.10 3.42 12.10
C LEU A 237 -22.48 2.68 13.29
N SER A 238 -22.55 1.34 13.26
CA SER A 238 -21.83 0.51 14.24
C SER A 238 -20.33 0.59 14.00
N LEU A 239 -19.55 0.28 15.04
CA LEU A 239 -18.10 0.28 15.00
C LEU A 239 -17.54 -0.74 13.98
N MET A 240 -18.34 -1.70 13.53
CA MET A 240 -18.01 -2.61 12.45
C MET A 240 -17.54 -1.87 11.19
N VAL A 241 -18.06 -0.67 10.87
CA VAL A 241 -17.61 0.10 9.70
C VAL A 241 -16.12 0.48 9.82
N ALA A 242 -15.66 0.86 11.01
CA ALA A 242 -14.25 1.18 11.25
C ALA A 242 -13.37 -0.07 11.11
N GLN A 243 -13.83 -1.18 11.69
CA GLN A 243 -13.05 -2.40 11.72
C GLN A 243 -13.01 -3.11 10.37
N TRP A 244 -14.09 -3.01 9.58
CA TRP A 244 -14.13 -3.46 8.19
C TRP A 244 -13.17 -2.64 7.32
N ALA A 245 -13.20 -1.30 7.45
CA ALA A 245 -12.26 -0.40 6.75
C ALA A 245 -10.80 -0.74 7.06
N ASN A 246 -10.48 -1.04 8.32
CA ASN A 246 -9.14 -1.47 8.72
C ASN A 246 -8.77 -2.84 8.09
N MET A 247 -9.69 -3.82 8.09
CA MET A 247 -9.44 -5.13 7.49
C MET A 247 -9.18 -5.06 5.98
N ILE A 248 -10.03 -4.34 5.23
CA ILE A 248 -9.86 -4.20 3.77
C ILE A 248 -8.62 -3.37 3.41
N TYR A 249 -8.26 -2.38 4.22
CA TYR A 249 -7.02 -1.62 4.04
C TYR A 249 -5.80 -2.55 4.14
N ASN A 250 -5.75 -3.40 5.16
CA ASN A 250 -4.66 -4.38 5.32
C ASN A 250 -4.64 -5.48 4.26
N ASP A 251 -5.73 -5.67 3.51
CA ASP A 251 -5.82 -6.62 2.41
C ASP A 251 -5.14 -6.10 1.13
N MET A 252 -5.21 -4.78 0.90
CA MET A 252 -4.75 -4.14 -0.34
C MET A 252 -3.51 -3.25 -0.17
N ALA A 253 -3.15 -2.86 1.06
CA ALA A 253 -2.06 -1.93 1.33
C ALA A 253 -1.27 -2.33 2.59
N ARG A 254 0.07 -2.38 2.44
CA ARG A 254 1.00 -2.46 3.57
C ARG A 254 2.25 -1.64 3.28
N ILE A 255 2.37 -0.54 4.03
CA ILE A 255 3.52 0.35 4.02
C ILE A 255 4.51 -0.14 5.09
N GLY A 256 5.78 -0.27 4.72
CA GLY A 256 6.84 -0.57 5.69
C GLY A 256 8.05 0.34 5.47
N SER A 257 8.72 0.67 6.57
CA SER A 257 9.85 1.61 6.58
C SER A 257 11.15 0.94 6.15
N ASN A 258 12.10 1.75 5.72
CA ASN A 258 13.50 1.33 5.57
C ASN A 258 14.05 0.78 6.89
N LYS A 259 14.94 -0.19 6.74
CA LYS A 259 15.59 -0.94 7.82
C LYS A 259 17.09 -1.02 7.55
N ASN A 260 17.86 -1.34 8.60
CA ASN A 260 19.27 -1.66 8.44
C ASN A 260 19.46 -3.02 7.73
N GLU A 261 20.72 -3.46 7.58
CA GLU A 261 21.08 -4.73 6.95
C GLU A 261 20.53 -5.97 7.66
N HIS A 262 20.26 -5.87 8.97
CA HIS A 262 19.70 -6.94 9.81
C HIS A 262 18.17 -6.89 9.92
N LEU A 263 17.50 -6.05 9.11
CA LEU A 263 16.06 -5.76 9.18
C LEU A 263 15.61 -5.14 10.50
N GLU A 264 16.53 -4.58 11.28
CA GLU A 264 16.21 -3.83 12.49
C GLU A 264 15.84 -2.38 12.15
N GLN A 265 15.13 -1.75 13.07
CA GLN A 265 14.66 -0.37 12.92
C GLN A 265 15.82 0.62 13.04
N LEU A 266 15.85 1.58 12.11
CA LEU A 266 16.75 2.73 12.17
C LEU A 266 16.40 3.65 13.35
N ASP A 267 17.40 4.03 14.13
CA ASP A 267 17.26 4.99 15.22
C ASP A 267 17.36 6.44 14.71
N CYS A 268 16.32 6.88 14.00
CA CYS A 268 16.31 8.20 13.35
C CYS A 268 16.28 9.40 14.30
N CYS A 269 16.04 9.18 15.61
CA CYS A 269 16.14 10.23 16.62
C CYS A 269 17.49 10.21 17.36
N GLY A 270 18.32 9.20 17.13
CA GLY A 270 19.59 8.99 17.83
C GLY A 270 20.72 8.65 16.86
N ALA A 271 21.21 7.41 16.93
CA ALA A 271 22.46 7.01 16.29
C ALA A 271 22.44 7.11 14.76
N ASP A 272 21.28 6.83 14.16
CA ASP A 272 21.08 6.82 12.70
C ASP A 272 20.48 8.13 12.19
N ARG A 273 20.45 9.20 12.99
CA ARG A 273 19.84 10.48 12.59
C ARG A 273 20.36 11.04 11.26
N ASN A 274 21.63 10.80 10.94
CA ASN A 274 22.26 11.24 9.70
C ASN A 274 22.13 10.24 8.54
N ASN A 275 21.43 9.12 8.74
CA ASN A 275 21.13 8.18 7.68
C ASN A 275 20.22 8.85 6.64
N THR A 276 20.48 8.63 5.36
CA THR A 276 19.77 9.26 4.23
C THR A 276 18.30 8.87 4.15
N GLU A 277 17.94 7.74 4.77
CA GLU A 277 16.58 7.22 4.88
C GLU A 277 15.89 7.61 6.19
N CYS A 278 16.51 8.45 7.03
CA CYS A 278 15.87 9.03 8.21
C CYS A 278 15.25 10.39 7.89
N LEU A 279 13.99 10.57 8.28
CA LEU A 279 13.23 11.81 8.12
C LEU A 279 12.41 12.08 9.41
N PRO A 280 13.08 12.24 10.57
CA PRO A 280 12.42 12.33 11.88
C PRO A 280 11.46 13.52 11.97
N ILE A 281 10.42 13.38 12.81
CA ILE A 281 9.54 14.49 13.16
C ILE A 281 10.12 15.14 14.41
N GLU A 282 10.74 16.28 14.20
CA GLU A 282 11.42 17.07 15.23
C GLU A 282 10.44 17.87 16.08
N ASN A 283 10.92 18.37 17.22
CA ASN A 283 10.20 19.32 18.08
C ASN A 283 8.86 18.82 18.64
N PHE A 284 8.62 17.51 18.65
CA PHE A 284 7.40 16.92 19.20
C PHE A 284 7.34 17.10 20.71
N TYR A 285 6.27 17.66 21.26
CA TYR A 285 6.14 17.90 22.70
C TYR A 285 5.28 16.82 23.38
N ILE A 286 5.85 16.14 24.37
CA ILE A 286 5.15 15.21 25.25
C ILE A 286 5.24 15.74 26.68
N SER A 287 4.10 16.09 27.29
CA SER A 287 4.03 16.60 28.67
C SER A 287 5.02 17.75 28.93
N GLY A 288 5.18 18.65 27.97
CA GLY A 288 6.09 19.80 28.05
C GLY A 288 7.57 19.51 27.76
N LYS A 289 7.96 18.25 27.54
CA LYS A 289 9.32 17.90 27.10
C LYS A 289 9.38 17.81 25.57
N LYS A 290 10.39 18.47 25.00
CA LYS A 290 10.71 18.39 23.58
C LYS A 290 11.34 17.03 23.28
N THR A 291 10.79 16.34 22.29
CA THR A 291 11.13 14.98 21.88
C THR A 291 11.15 14.87 20.35
N CYS A 292 11.41 13.67 19.84
CA CYS A 292 11.46 13.36 18.41
C CYS A 292 10.64 12.09 18.17
N ILE A 293 9.89 12.05 17.06
CA ILE A 293 9.24 10.82 16.59
C ILE A 293 10.16 10.16 15.55
N PRO A 294 10.66 8.93 15.80
CA PRO A 294 11.57 8.28 14.88
C PRO A 294 10.83 7.87 13.61
N TYR A 295 11.15 8.51 12.49
CA TYR A 295 10.53 8.22 11.20
C TYR A 295 11.61 7.87 10.17
N ALA A 296 11.60 6.62 9.72
CA ALA A 296 12.39 6.14 8.59
C ALA A 296 11.50 6.11 7.36
N ARG A 297 12.01 6.64 6.25
CA ARG A 297 11.31 6.73 4.96
C ARG A 297 10.80 5.37 4.51
N THR A 298 9.64 5.35 3.86
CA THR A 298 9.03 4.14 3.34
C THR A 298 9.93 3.46 2.30
N MET A 299 10.00 2.14 2.37
CA MET A 299 10.78 1.31 1.45
C MET A 299 10.38 1.58 -0.01
N PRO A 300 11.31 1.97 -0.89
CA PRO A 300 11.00 2.16 -2.30
C PRO A 300 10.90 0.79 -3.03
N ALA A 301 10.12 0.76 -4.10
CA ALA A 301 10.06 -0.35 -5.04
C ALA A 301 10.55 0.11 -6.43
N PRO A 302 11.19 -0.77 -7.21
CA PRO A 302 11.55 -0.45 -8.58
C PRO A 302 10.29 -0.12 -9.40
N ALA A 303 10.41 0.87 -10.27
CA ALA A 303 9.40 1.08 -11.29
C ALA A 303 9.36 -0.12 -12.26
N GLU A 304 8.30 -0.25 -13.05
CA GLU A 304 8.21 -1.26 -14.10
C GLU A 304 9.45 -1.16 -15.01
N SER A 305 10.10 -2.30 -15.27
CA SER A 305 11.35 -2.36 -16.04
C SER A 305 12.49 -1.49 -15.48
N CYS A 306 12.46 -1.14 -14.19
CA CYS A 306 13.40 -0.21 -13.55
C CYS A 306 13.61 1.11 -14.31
N SER A 307 12.53 1.68 -14.86
CA SER A 307 12.60 3.02 -15.44
C SER A 307 13.10 4.04 -14.40
N LEU A 308 13.95 4.97 -14.84
CA LEU A 308 14.38 6.09 -14.00
C LEU A 308 13.23 7.07 -13.77
N GLY A 309 13.24 7.76 -12.63
CA GLY A 309 12.23 8.76 -12.32
C GLY A 309 12.07 9.01 -10.82
N SER A 310 10.91 9.52 -10.43
CA SER A 310 10.61 9.80 -9.02
C SER A 310 10.50 8.53 -8.18
N ARG A 311 10.78 8.66 -6.89
CA ARG A 311 10.69 7.61 -5.88
C ARG A 311 9.26 7.07 -5.82
N LYS A 312 9.15 5.73 -5.88
CA LYS A 312 7.88 5.00 -5.73
C LYS A 312 7.97 4.07 -4.53
N GLN A 313 7.00 4.17 -3.63
CA GLN A 313 6.95 3.36 -2.41
C GLN A 313 6.41 1.96 -2.70
N SER A 314 6.94 0.97 -2.00
CA SER A 314 6.57 -0.45 -2.14
C SER A 314 5.28 -0.76 -1.38
N ASN A 315 4.38 -1.49 -2.03
CA ASN A 315 3.26 -2.17 -1.38
C ASN A 315 3.68 -3.59 -1.00
N GLN A 316 3.72 -3.93 0.29
CA GLN A 316 4.22 -5.25 0.73
C GLN A 316 3.17 -6.37 0.70
N VAL A 317 1.94 -6.06 0.29
CA VAL A 317 0.87 -7.02 0.02
C VAL A 317 0.41 -6.87 -1.43
N ASN A 318 -0.38 -7.82 -1.92
CA ASN A 318 -0.98 -7.69 -3.24
C ASN A 318 -2.09 -6.61 -3.21
N SER A 319 -2.46 -6.07 -4.36
CA SER A 319 -3.39 -4.93 -4.45
C SER A 319 -4.86 -5.35 -4.57
N PHE A 320 -5.16 -6.65 -4.54
CA PHE A 320 -6.51 -7.17 -4.74
C PHE A 320 -7.24 -7.34 -3.42
N LEU A 321 -8.57 -7.20 -3.44
CA LEU A 321 -9.41 -7.61 -2.32
C LEU A 321 -9.64 -9.13 -2.40
N ASP A 322 -8.65 -9.91 -1.96
CA ASP A 322 -8.58 -11.36 -2.14
C ASP A 322 -8.41 -12.16 -0.82
N ALA A 323 -8.58 -11.49 0.31
CA ALA A 323 -8.41 -12.02 1.67
C ALA A 323 -6.95 -12.38 2.01
N SER A 324 -5.95 -11.80 1.33
CA SER A 324 -4.53 -11.93 1.69
C SER A 324 -4.22 -11.54 3.14
N SER A 325 -5.00 -10.69 3.80
CA SER A 325 -4.87 -10.39 5.22
C SER A 325 -5.14 -11.61 6.11
N ILE A 326 -5.89 -12.61 5.62
CA ILE A 326 -6.20 -13.89 6.27
C ILE A 326 -5.25 -14.99 5.79
N TYR A 327 -5.01 -15.08 4.48
CA TYR A 327 -4.26 -16.19 3.86
C TYR A 327 -2.77 -15.92 3.65
N GLY A 328 -2.36 -14.66 3.65
CA GLY A 328 -1.01 -14.19 3.38
C GLY A 328 -0.75 -13.93 1.90
N SER A 329 0.06 -12.91 1.61
CA SER A 329 0.48 -12.58 0.24
C SER A 329 1.68 -13.41 -0.25
N MET A 330 2.15 -14.38 0.56
CA MET A 330 3.33 -15.20 0.29
C MET A 330 3.04 -16.68 0.52
N GLY A 331 3.48 -17.53 -0.41
CA GLY A 331 3.24 -18.98 -0.35
C GLY A 331 3.75 -19.62 0.95
N LYS A 332 4.96 -19.26 1.41
CA LYS A 332 5.51 -19.80 2.67
C LYS A 332 4.61 -19.51 3.89
N ARG A 333 4.04 -18.30 3.97
CA ARG A 333 3.14 -17.92 5.07
C ARG A 333 1.79 -18.64 4.96
N ALA A 334 1.21 -18.69 3.75
CA ALA A 334 -0.03 -19.41 3.50
C ALA A 334 0.09 -20.89 3.85
N GLU A 335 1.15 -21.56 3.41
CA GLU A 335 1.44 -22.96 3.71
C GLU A 335 1.63 -23.21 5.22
N PHE A 336 2.27 -22.28 5.93
CA PHE A 336 2.46 -22.39 7.37
C PHE A 336 1.12 -22.35 8.13
N LEU A 337 0.16 -21.53 7.68
CA LEU A 337 -1.15 -21.37 8.32
C LEU A 337 -2.09 -22.56 8.09
N ARG A 338 -1.79 -23.44 7.12
CA ARG A 338 -2.63 -24.61 6.77
C ARG A 338 -2.35 -25.81 7.67
N THR A 339 -3.40 -26.59 7.97
CA THR A 339 -3.24 -27.92 8.60
C THR A 339 -2.73 -28.96 7.61
N LYS A 340 -2.93 -28.72 6.30
CA LYS A 340 -2.75 -29.69 5.20
C LYS A 340 -3.63 -30.93 5.37
N LEU A 341 -4.74 -30.77 6.09
CA LEU A 341 -5.75 -31.80 6.28
C LEU A 341 -7.14 -31.20 6.06
N ASN A 342 -7.87 -31.76 5.10
CA ASN A 342 -9.25 -31.38 4.75
C ASN A 342 -9.41 -29.90 4.37
N GLY A 343 -8.37 -29.30 3.79
CA GLY A 343 -8.31 -27.92 3.33
C GLY A 343 -8.27 -26.88 4.44
N LYS A 344 -8.13 -27.27 5.72
CA LYS A 344 -8.33 -26.37 6.86
C LYS A 344 -7.14 -25.45 7.15
N LEU A 345 -7.46 -24.32 7.76
CA LEU A 345 -6.51 -23.46 8.47
C LEU A 345 -6.32 -23.92 9.92
N LYS A 346 -5.10 -23.77 10.42
CA LYS A 346 -4.73 -24.05 11.82
C LYS A 346 -5.46 -23.08 12.76
N MET A 347 -5.95 -23.63 13.86
CA MET A 347 -6.62 -22.91 14.94
C MET A 347 -5.97 -23.30 16.27
N ALA A 348 -6.08 -22.44 17.28
CA ALA A 348 -5.66 -22.75 18.64
C ALA A 348 -6.88 -22.86 19.56
N HIS A 349 -6.82 -23.78 20.52
CA HIS A 349 -7.72 -23.79 21.66
C HIS A 349 -7.10 -22.97 22.78
N LEU A 350 -7.78 -21.90 23.16
CA LEU A 350 -7.36 -21.01 24.23
C LEU A 350 -7.71 -21.62 25.61
N PRO A 351 -7.01 -21.22 26.69
CA PRO A 351 -7.29 -21.67 28.06
C PRO A 351 -8.73 -21.42 28.55
N ASN A 352 -9.46 -20.53 27.88
CA ASN A 352 -10.85 -20.20 28.16
C ASN A 352 -11.86 -21.05 27.35
N ASN A 353 -11.41 -22.19 26.80
CA ASN A 353 -12.19 -23.11 25.96
C ASN A 353 -12.74 -22.51 24.65
N GLN A 354 -12.18 -21.38 24.18
CA GLN A 354 -12.53 -20.82 22.88
C GLN A 354 -11.53 -21.24 21.81
N GLU A 355 -12.04 -21.49 20.60
CA GLU A 355 -11.20 -21.55 19.40
C GLU A 355 -10.86 -20.15 18.91
N ALA A 356 -9.57 -19.94 18.63
CA ALA A 356 -9.02 -18.72 18.06
C ALA A 356 -8.09 -19.04 16.88
N MET A 357 -7.59 -18.01 16.21
CA MET A 357 -6.48 -18.15 15.27
C MET A 357 -5.29 -18.90 15.90
N LEU A 358 -4.39 -19.43 15.07
CA LEU A 358 -3.15 -20.05 15.53
C LEU A 358 -2.33 -19.06 16.39
N GLN A 359 -1.85 -19.50 17.56
CA GLN A 359 -1.00 -18.67 18.42
C GLN A 359 0.40 -18.50 17.83
N SER A 360 0.98 -17.32 18.00
CA SER A 360 2.38 -17.07 17.63
C SER A 360 3.34 -17.84 18.55
N PRO A 361 4.54 -18.20 18.07
CA PRO A 361 5.63 -18.68 18.93
C PRO A 361 5.93 -17.68 20.04
N LYS A 362 6.49 -18.16 21.17
CA LYS A 362 6.81 -17.31 22.33
C LYS A 362 7.82 -16.20 22.00
N ASP A 363 8.75 -16.46 21.08
CA ASP A 363 9.78 -15.49 20.67
C ASP A 363 9.29 -14.46 19.63
N PHE A 364 7.99 -14.49 19.30
CA PHE A 364 7.39 -13.59 18.33
C PHE A 364 7.18 -12.20 18.93
N LYS A 365 8.09 -11.28 18.58
CA LYS A 365 8.16 -9.90 19.12
C LYS A 365 7.03 -8.96 18.71
N ALA A 366 5.96 -9.44 18.07
CA ALA A 366 4.86 -8.58 17.63
C ALA A 366 3.91 -8.16 18.76
N CYS A 367 3.92 -8.86 19.89
CA CYS A 367 3.02 -8.60 21.01
C CYS A 367 3.65 -7.68 22.05
N THR A 368 2.79 -7.00 22.81
CA THR A 368 3.24 -6.39 24.06
C THR A 368 3.79 -7.46 25.01
N GLU A 369 4.99 -7.23 25.53
CA GLU A 369 5.65 -8.11 26.50
C GLU A 369 4.91 -8.18 27.85
N SER A 370 4.02 -7.21 28.10
CA SER A 370 3.33 -7.03 29.40
C SER A 370 2.35 -8.13 29.79
N THR A 371 1.98 -9.05 28.90
CA THR A 371 0.82 -9.95 29.13
C THR A 371 1.19 -11.43 29.27
N SER A 372 2.41 -11.84 28.92
CA SER A 372 2.83 -13.24 28.76
C SER A 372 1.97 -14.09 27.79
N LYS A 373 0.93 -13.51 27.17
CA LYS A 373 0.02 -14.19 26.25
C LYS A 373 0.50 -14.02 24.82
N PRO A 374 0.58 -15.10 24.02
CA PRO A 374 0.97 -14.98 22.63
C PRO A 374 -0.12 -14.30 21.80
N CYS A 375 0.30 -13.56 20.79
CA CYS A 375 -0.57 -13.05 19.73
C CYS A 375 -1.00 -14.18 18.82
N PHE A 376 -1.63 -13.80 17.73
CA PHE A 376 -2.15 -14.72 16.74
C PHE A 376 -1.45 -14.56 15.40
N LEU A 377 -1.44 -15.63 14.63
CA LEU A 377 -0.92 -15.65 13.27
C LEU A 377 -2.08 -15.63 12.29
N SER A 378 -2.05 -14.66 11.38
CA SER A 378 -2.95 -14.55 10.23
C SER A 378 -2.15 -14.35 8.95
N GLY A 379 -2.76 -13.93 7.85
CA GLY A 379 -2.04 -13.57 6.62
C GLY A 379 -1.10 -12.37 6.78
N SER A 380 -1.41 -11.48 7.72
CA SER A 380 -0.57 -10.35 8.14
C SER A 380 -0.45 -10.28 9.66
N ASP A 381 0.66 -9.73 10.15
CA ASP A 381 0.87 -9.48 11.58
C ASP A 381 0.04 -8.29 12.09
N THR A 382 -0.38 -7.40 11.17
CA THR A 382 -1.28 -6.27 11.45
C THR A 382 -2.64 -6.71 11.95
N ALA A 383 -3.02 -7.98 11.75
CA ALA A 383 -4.22 -8.58 12.35
C ALA A 383 -4.25 -8.43 13.88
N ASN A 384 -3.09 -8.28 14.53
CA ASN A 384 -2.97 -8.09 15.98
C ASN A 384 -2.95 -6.63 16.42
N LEU A 385 -3.08 -5.65 15.50
CA LEU A 385 -3.00 -4.23 15.86
C LEU A 385 -3.96 -3.88 17.00
N PHE A 386 -5.19 -4.41 16.95
CA PHE A 386 -6.17 -4.33 18.02
C PHE A 386 -6.83 -5.69 18.26
N PRO A 387 -7.24 -6.01 19.50
CA PRO A 387 -7.96 -7.25 19.79
C PRO A 387 -9.30 -7.36 19.06
N ILE A 388 -9.97 -6.24 18.77
CA ILE A 388 -11.19 -6.21 17.95
C ILE A 388 -10.93 -6.67 16.49
N LEU A 389 -9.76 -6.36 15.92
CA LEU A 389 -9.36 -6.84 14.60
C LEU A 389 -9.03 -8.34 14.66
N SER A 390 -8.27 -8.79 15.66
CA SER A 390 -7.98 -10.22 15.86
C SER A 390 -9.24 -11.05 16.04
N ALA A 391 -10.24 -10.53 16.75
CA ALA A 391 -11.54 -11.19 16.90
C ALA A 391 -12.24 -11.35 15.55
N LEU A 392 -12.25 -10.31 14.71
CA LEU A 392 -12.82 -10.36 13.37
C LEU A 392 -12.08 -11.35 12.46
N HIS A 393 -10.74 -11.34 12.45
CA HIS A 393 -9.96 -12.33 11.70
C HIS A 393 -10.25 -13.76 12.16
N THR A 394 -10.45 -13.99 13.46
CA THR A 394 -10.82 -15.30 14.00
C THR A 394 -12.16 -15.79 13.42
N VAL A 395 -13.14 -14.90 13.27
CA VAL A 395 -14.43 -15.25 12.64
C VAL A 395 -14.22 -15.70 11.18
N TRP A 396 -13.37 -15.01 10.42
CA TRP A 396 -13.09 -15.37 9.03
C TRP A 396 -12.32 -16.68 8.87
N VAL A 397 -11.38 -16.98 9.77
CA VAL A 397 -10.69 -18.29 9.77
C VAL A 397 -11.68 -19.42 10.11
N LYS A 398 -12.60 -19.19 11.04
CA LYS A 398 -13.69 -20.15 11.34
C LYS A 398 -14.61 -20.33 10.15
N GLN A 399 -14.98 -19.26 9.44
CA GLN A 399 -15.79 -19.33 8.23
C GLN A 399 -15.11 -20.17 7.14
N HIS A 400 -13.80 -20.00 6.92
CA HIS A 400 -13.03 -20.86 6.01
C HIS A 400 -13.15 -22.34 6.40
N ASN A 401 -12.88 -22.67 7.67
CA ASN A 401 -12.94 -24.06 8.15
C ASN A 401 -14.36 -24.64 8.11
N GLN A 402 -15.40 -23.82 8.28
CA GLN A 402 -16.78 -24.25 8.13
C GLN A 402 -17.12 -24.54 6.65
N LEU A 403 -16.61 -23.73 5.72
CA LEU A 403 -16.78 -23.95 4.29
C LEU A 403 -16.09 -25.23 3.83
N THR A 404 -14.86 -25.51 4.27
CA THR A 404 -14.16 -26.75 3.88
C THR A 404 -14.91 -28.00 4.33
N LEU A 405 -15.50 -27.99 5.53
CA LEU A 405 -16.36 -29.07 6.01
C LEU A 405 -17.59 -29.29 5.13
N LYS A 406 -18.29 -28.20 4.78
CA LYS A 406 -19.47 -28.25 3.90
C LYS A 406 -19.09 -28.71 2.49
N LEU A 407 -18.00 -28.20 1.93
CA LEU A 407 -17.50 -28.58 0.61
C LEU A 407 -17.08 -30.04 0.56
N LYS A 408 -16.42 -30.57 1.59
CA LYS A 408 -16.03 -31.99 1.69
C LYS A 408 -17.25 -32.91 1.77
N LYS A 409 -18.32 -32.49 2.45
CA LYS A 409 -19.57 -33.25 2.52
C LYS A 409 -20.24 -33.37 1.15
N VAL A 410 -20.22 -32.31 0.35
CA VAL A 410 -20.82 -32.29 -1.00
C VAL A 410 -19.90 -32.93 -2.04
N ASN A 411 -18.58 -32.78 -1.89
CA ASN A 411 -17.55 -33.30 -2.79
C ASN A 411 -16.57 -34.22 -2.02
N PRO A 412 -16.96 -35.48 -1.72
CA PRO A 412 -16.14 -36.38 -0.89
C PRO A 412 -14.75 -36.68 -1.47
N PHE A 413 -14.59 -36.60 -2.80
CA PHE A 413 -13.34 -36.92 -3.49
C PHE A 413 -12.36 -35.75 -3.62
N TRP A 414 -12.74 -34.53 -3.22
CA TRP A 414 -11.80 -33.41 -3.24
C TRP A 414 -10.69 -33.60 -2.21
N ASP A 415 -9.46 -33.34 -2.64
CA ASP A 415 -8.26 -33.38 -1.81
C ASP A 415 -8.12 -32.10 -0.94
N ASP A 416 -7.07 -32.05 -0.13
CA ASP A 416 -6.78 -30.91 0.75
C ASP A 416 -6.65 -29.60 -0.03
N GLU A 417 -5.91 -29.62 -1.14
CA GLU A 417 -5.61 -28.42 -1.93
C GLU A 417 -6.87 -27.86 -2.56
N ARG A 418 -7.69 -28.70 -3.18
CA ARG A 418 -8.95 -28.28 -3.81
C ARG A 418 -9.89 -27.68 -2.79
N LEU A 419 -10.05 -28.29 -1.62
CA LEU A 419 -10.90 -27.77 -0.54
C LEU A 419 -10.42 -26.41 -0.04
N TYR A 420 -9.11 -26.28 0.20
CA TYR A 420 -8.50 -25.03 0.65
C TYR A 420 -8.74 -23.91 -0.36
N GLN A 421 -8.43 -24.15 -1.64
CA GLN A 421 -8.54 -23.12 -2.68
C GLN A 421 -9.99 -22.72 -2.95
N GLU A 422 -10.94 -23.66 -2.96
CA GLU A 422 -12.36 -23.33 -3.13
C GLU A 422 -12.93 -22.58 -1.92
N ALA A 423 -12.57 -22.98 -0.70
CA ALA A 423 -12.96 -22.22 0.49
C ALA A 423 -12.34 -20.82 0.51
N LYS A 424 -11.05 -20.68 0.16
CA LYS A 424 -10.38 -19.38 -0.01
C LYS A 424 -11.09 -18.50 -1.04
N LYS A 425 -11.43 -19.05 -2.20
CA LYS A 425 -12.15 -18.36 -3.27
C LYS A 425 -13.52 -17.86 -2.81
N ILE A 426 -14.28 -18.68 -2.09
CA ILE A 426 -15.59 -18.29 -1.54
C ILE A 426 -15.43 -17.19 -0.49
N VAL A 427 -14.48 -17.29 0.45
CA VAL A 427 -14.24 -16.24 1.45
C VAL A 427 -13.85 -14.92 0.81
N GLY A 428 -12.96 -14.94 -0.19
CA GLY A 428 -12.61 -13.74 -0.96
C GLY A 428 -13.85 -13.11 -1.61
N ALA A 429 -14.70 -13.93 -2.23
CA ALA A 429 -15.96 -13.46 -2.81
C ALA A 429 -16.95 -12.90 -1.76
N GLN A 430 -17.02 -13.48 -0.56
CA GLN A 430 -17.85 -12.95 0.54
C GLN A 430 -17.36 -11.57 1.00
N ILE A 431 -16.04 -11.39 1.14
CA ILE A 431 -15.44 -10.10 1.52
C ILE A 431 -15.66 -9.06 0.43
N GLN A 432 -15.49 -9.42 -0.85
CA GLN A 432 -15.80 -8.54 -1.97
C GLN A 432 -17.29 -8.14 -1.96
N HIS A 433 -18.20 -9.10 -1.81
CA HIS A 433 -19.63 -8.83 -1.79
C HIS A 433 -20.02 -7.87 -0.66
N ILE A 434 -19.62 -8.14 0.59
CA ILE A 434 -19.91 -7.26 1.72
C ILE A 434 -19.30 -5.86 1.49
N THR A 435 -18.08 -5.79 0.94
CA THR A 435 -17.40 -4.51 0.71
C THR A 435 -18.16 -3.64 -0.29
N PHE A 436 -18.52 -4.19 -1.45
CA PHE A 436 -19.20 -3.42 -2.50
C PHE A 436 -20.71 -3.23 -2.26
N ASN A 437 -21.37 -4.18 -1.61
CA ASN A 437 -22.82 -4.16 -1.40
C ASN A 437 -23.24 -3.41 -0.13
N GLU A 438 -22.47 -3.52 0.95
CA GLU A 438 -22.87 -3.02 2.27
C GLU A 438 -21.98 -1.89 2.76
N PHE A 439 -20.66 -2.00 2.58
CA PHE A 439 -19.72 -1.04 3.15
C PHE A 439 -19.56 0.24 2.29
N LEU A 440 -19.20 0.11 1.00
CA LEU A 440 -18.94 1.27 0.15
C LEU A 440 -20.15 2.21 -0.01
N PRO A 441 -21.40 1.71 -0.16
CA PRO A 441 -22.57 2.58 -0.21
C PRO A 441 -22.73 3.48 1.01
N LEU A 442 -22.30 3.03 2.20
CA LEU A 442 -22.33 3.83 3.43
C LEU A 442 -21.20 4.87 3.48
N VAL A 443 -20.02 4.53 2.95
CA VAL A 443 -18.81 5.36 3.10
C VAL A 443 -18.76 6.50 2.08
N ILE A 444 -19.02 6.21 0.81
CA ILE A 444 -18.79 7.15 -0.30
C ILE A 444 -20.07 7.64 -0.99
N VAL A 445 -21.22 7.01 -0.72
CA VAL A 445 -22.59 7.34 -1.17
C VAL A 445 -22.64 7.84 -2.63
N ASN A 446 -22.52 9.16 -2.84
CA ASN A 446 -22.64 9.83 -4.13
C ASN A 446 -21.61 9.36 -5.18
N TRP A 447 -20.51 8.74 -4.75
CA TRP A 447 -19.49 8.24 -5.66
C TRP A 447 -19.74 6.82 -6.17
N MET A 448 -20.66 6.04 -5.58
CA MET A 448 -20.97 4.67 -6.05
C MET A 448 -21.33 4.66 -7.53
N LYS A 449 -22.32 5.48 -7.90
CA LYS A 449 -22.80 5.59 -9.28
C LYS A 449 -21.77 6.25 -10.21
N LYS A 450 -21.07 7.28 -9.73
CA LYS A 450 -20.06 8.02 -10.51
C LYS A 450 -18.88 7.12 -10.88
N ALA A 451 -18.49 6.20 -10.00
CA ALA A 451 -17.41 5.24 -10.23
C ALA A 451 -17.89 3.87 -10.75
N ARG A 452 -19.19 3.69 -11.00
CA ARG A 452 -19.81 2.43 -11.48
C ARG A 452 -19.50 1.23 -10.56
N LEU A 453 -19.63 1.45 -9.25
CA LEU A 453 -19.37 0.43 -8.22
C LEU A 453 -20.62 -0.33 -7.79
N ASP A 454 -21.79 0.05 -8.30
CA ASP A 454 -23.04 -0.62 -8.00
C ASP A 454 -23.03 -2.05 -8.54
N LEU A 455 -23.33 -3.01 -7.67
CA LEU A 455 -23.41 -4.41 -8.05
C LEU A 455 -24.67 -4.67 -8.90
N LYS A 456 -24.54 -5.58 -9.88
CA LYS A 456 -25.70 -6.12 -10.57
C LYS A 456 -26.54 -6.94 -9.59
N THR A 457 -27.86 -6.85 -9.70
CA THR A 457 -28.79 -7.65 -8.88
C THR A 457 -28.79 -9.12 -9.26
N ASN A 458 -28.38 -9.45 -10.50
CA ASN A 458 -28.22 -10.82 -10.99
C ASN A 458 -27.15 -10.92 -12.10
N GLY A 459 -26.74 -12.16 -12.40
CA GLY A 459 -25.81 -12.46 -13.49
C GLY A 459 -24.34 -12.09 -13.19
N PHE A 460 -23.54 -12.03 -14.25
CA PHE A 460 -22.11 -11.71 -14.18
C PHE A 460 -21.82 -10.31 -14.71
N SER A 461 -20.75 -9.68 -14.19
CA SER A 461 -20.15 -8.49 -14.78
C SER A 461 -19.15 -8.90 -15.88
N SER A 462 -19.06 -8.07 -16.93
CA SER A 462 -18.05 -8.16 -17.99
C SER A 462 -17.06 -6.99 -17.91
N ASP A 463 -16.96 -6.35 -16.74
CA ASP A 463 -16.21 -5.10 -16.55
C ASP A 463 -14.70 -5.31 -16.38
N TYR A 464 -14.24 -6.57 -16.33
CA TYR A 464 -12.80 -6.87 -16.31
C TYR A 464 -12.10 -6.26 -17.52
N ASN A 465 -11.12 -5.39 -17.26
CA ASN A 465 -10.33 -4.74 -18.28
C ASN A 465 -8.84 -5.00 -18.07
N ILE A 466 -8.25 -5.77 -18.98
CA ILE A 466 -6.82 -6.17 -18.92
C ILE A 466 -5.85 -4.99 -19.09
N ASN A 467 -6.29 -3.84 -19.59
CA ASN A 467 -5.43 -2.67 -19.75
C ASN A 467 -5.47 -1.75 -18.52
N PHE A 468 -6.30 -2.07 -17.52
CA PHE A 468 -6.38 -1.30 -16.29
C PHE A 468 -5.30 -1.75 -15.29
N ASN A 469 -4.61 -0.81 -14.65
CA ASN A 469 -3.59 -1.11 -13.65
C ASN A 469 -4.23 -1.30 -12.26
N PRO A 470 -4.29 -2.52 -11.71
CA PRO A 470 -4.86 -2.80 -10.40
C PRO A 470 -3.97 -2.41 -9.20
N ASN A 471 -2.75 -1.89 -9.42
CA ASN A 471 -1.89 -1.45 -8.31
C ASN A 471 -2.65 -0.45 -7.42
N THR A 472 -2.56 -0.67 -6.11
CA THR A 472 -3.13 0.22 -5.09
C THR A 472 -2.59 1.65 -5.25
N LEU A 473 -3.48 2.63 -5.18
CA LEU A 473 -3.16 4.05 -5.25
C LEU A 473 -2.40 4.48 -4.00
N ASN A 474 -1.36 5.28 -4.19
CA ASN A 474 -0.56 5.84 -3.11
C ASN A 474 -1.39 6.82 -2.26
N GLU A 475 -2.31 7.56 -2.88
CA GLU A 475 -3.25 8.43 -2.19
C GLU A 475 -4.22 7.64 -1.28
N TYR A 476 -4.56 6.40 -1.65
CA TYR A 476 -5.30 5.50 -0.77
C TYR A 476 -4.41 4.96 0.34
N ALA A 477 -3.25 4.40 -0.01
CA ALA A 477 -2.35 3.76 0.94
C ALA A 477 -1.77 4.71 1.99
N ALA A 478 -1.44 5.95 1.62
CA ALA A 478 -0.73 6.90 2.48
C ALA A 478 -1.60 8.06 2.99
N ALA A 479 -2.89 8.11 2.65
CA ALA A 479 -3.83 9.12 3.15
C ALA A 479 -5.25 8.57 3.36
N ALA A 480 -6.02 8.39 2.29
CA ALA A 480 -7.47 8.17 2.38
C ALA A 480 -7.84 6.87 3.13
N GLY A 481 -7.04 5.81 3.01
CA GLY A 481 -7.25 4.54 3.67
C GLY A 481 -7.22 4.60 5.20
N PHE A 482 -6.58 5.62 5.79
CA PHE A 482 -6.45 5.76 7.24
C PHE A 482 -7.65 6.40 7.94
N PHE A 483 -8.72 6.75 7.20
CA PHE A 483 -9.91 7.38 7.78
C PHE A 483 -10.54 6.54 8.91
N PHE A 484 -10.34 5.23 8.92
CA PHE A 484 -10.84 4.34 9.97
C PHE A 484 -10.35 4.71 11.37
N TYR A 485 -9.16 5.31 11.50
CA TYR A 485 -8.67 5.76 12.82
C TYR A 485 -9.56 6.84 13.43
N GLY A 486 -10.17 7.70 12.61
CA GLY A 486 -11.15 8.70 13.06
C GLY A 486 -12.49 8.10 13.47
N LEU A 487 -12.76 6.84 13.13
CA LEU A 487 -14.01 6.14 13.49
C LEU A 487 -13.90 5.35 14.80
N LEU A 488 -12.67 5.07 15.26
CA LEU A 488 -12.41 4.25 16.44
C LEU A 488 -12.66 5.03 17.75
N PRO A 489 -13.23 4.39 18.78
CA PRO A 489 -13.49 5.01 20.07
C PRO A 489 -12.20 5.19 20.88
N GLU A 490 -12.30 5.77 22.08
CA GLU A 490 -11.15 5.83 23.00
C GLU A 490 -10.99 4.59 23.87
N LYS A 491 -12.05 3.82 24.04
CA LYS A 491 -12.09 2.69 24.97
C LYS A 491 -12.82 1.52 24.36
N ILE A 492 -12.36 0.32 24.67
CA ILE A 492 -13.04 -0.94 24.42
C ILE A 492 -13.79 -1.33 25.69
N VAL A 493 -15.10 -1.53 25.57
CA VAL A 493 -15.99 -1.88 26.69
C VAL A 493 -16.62 -3.23 26.38
N THR A 494 -16.34 -4.26 27.17
CA THR A 494 -16.93 -5.59 27.02
C THR A 494 -17.88 -5.85 28.19
N LYS A 495 -18.95 -6.64 27.99
CA LYS A 495 -19.96 -6.91 29.05
C LYS A 495 -19.41 -7.59 30.31
N TYR A 496 -18.29 -8.31 30.21
CA TYR A 496 -17.60 -8.89 31.38
C TYR A 496 -16.75 -7.86 32.14
N SER A 497 -16.53 -6.70 31.50
CA SER A 497 -15.69 -5.59 31.95
C SER A 497 -16.49 -4.28 32.03
N GLU A 498 -17.78 -4.35 32.38
CA GLU A 498 -18.58 -3.14 32.63
C GLU A 498 -17.97 -2.28 33.75
N THR A 499 -17.17 -2.88 34.64
CA THR A 499 -16.40 -2.18 35.67
C THR A 499 -15.02 -1.69 35.21
N LYS A 500 -14.51 -2.07 34.02
CA LYS A 500 -13.14 -1.74 33.56
C LYS A 500 -13.07 -1.51 32.03
N ALA A 501 -13.47 -0.33 31.59
CA ALA A 501 -13.24 0.10 30.21
C ALA A 501 -11.73 0.12 29.89
N THR A 502 -11.30 -0.56 28.82
CA THR A 502 -9.89 -0.62 28.41
C THR A 502 -9.57 0.50 27.42
N PRO A 503 -8.72 1.48 27.75
CA PRO A 503 -8.27 2.49 26.79
C PRO A 503 -7.62 1.87 25.57
N ILE A 504 -7.86 2.41 24.37
CA ILE A 504 -7.27 1.87 23.13
C ILE A 504 -5.74 1.93 23.16
N ARG A 505 -5.12 2.93 23.80
CA ARG A 505 -3.65 2.97 23.96
C ARG A 505 -3.07 1.73 24.64
N ASP A 506 -3.86 1.04 25.47
CA ASP A 506 -3.44 -0.17 26.18
C ASP A 506 -3.79 -1.46 25.39
N ALA A 507 -4.53 -1.33 24.29
CA ALA A 507 -5.01 -2.42 23.44
C ALA A 507 -4.12 -2.70 22.21
N PHE A 508 -3.16 -1.81 21.89
CA PHE A 508 -2.24 -2.01 20.77
C PHE A 508 -1.41 -3.29 20.96
N TYR A 509 -1.53 -4.24 20.01
CA TYR A 509 -0.80 -5.52 20.05
C TYR A 509 -0.93 -6.28 21.38
N ASN A 510 -2.05 -6.07 22.08
CA ASN A 510 -2.36 -6.67 23.37
C ASN A 510 -3.51 -7.68 23.21
N PRO A 511 -3.23 -8.99 23.28
CA PRO A 511 -4.26 -9.99 23.05
C PRO A 511 -5.10 -10.29 24.30
N SER A 512 -4.87 -9.65 25.45
CA SER A 512 -5.48 -10.02 26.75
C SER A 512 -7.00 -10.17 26.69
N LEU A 513 -7.69 -9.24 26.03
CA LEU A 513 -9.16 -9.27 25.89
C LEU A 513 -9.67 -10.51 25.13
N LEU A 514 -8.86 -11.14 24.26
CA LEU A 514 -9.22 -12.36 23.55
C LEU A 514 -9.15 -13.60 24.46
N TYR A 515 -8.29 -13.55 25.49
CA TYR A 515 -8.10 -14.63 26.46
C TYR A 515 -9.10 -14.58 27.62
N GLU A 516 -9.86 -13.49 27.77
CA GLU A 516 -10.96 -13.41 28.74
C GLU A 516 -12.09 -14.42 28.41
N GLN A 517 -12.92 -14.74 29.41
CA GLN A 517 -14.07 -15.61 29.20
C GLN A 517 -15.01 -14.99 28.16
N HIS A 518 -15.31 -15.76 27.10
CA HIS A 518 -16.06 -15.29 25.92
C HIS A 518 -15.46 -14.05 25.22
N GLY A 519 -14.16 -13.77 25.40
CA GLY A 519 -13.47 -12.60 24.85
C GLY A 519 -13.72 -12.31 23.38
N ILE A 520 -13.58 -13.32 22.49
CA ILE A 520 -13.83 -13.14 21.05
C ILE A 520 -15.28 -12.72 20.80
N LEU A 521 -16.24 -13.43 21.38
CA LEU A 521 -17.67 -13.11 21.22
C LEU A 521 -18.01 -11.72 21.75
N ASN A 522 -17.43 -11.33 22.89
CA ASN A 522 -17.66 -10.04 23.51
C ASN A 522 -17.10 -8.88 22.68
N LEU A 523 -15.93 -9.08 22.05
CA LEU A 523 -15.34 -8.10 21.13
C LEU A 523 -16.17 -7.97 19.84
N ILE A 524 -16.69 -9.07 19.30
CA ILE A 524 -17.62 -9.00 18.15
C ILE A 524 -18.92 -8.29 18.54
N LYS A 525 -19.48 -8.60 19.73
CA LYS A 525 -20.65 -7.88 20.25
C LYS A 525 -20.38 -6.38 20.34
N PHE A 526 -19.25 -5.99 20.91
CA PHE A 526 -18.82 -4.59 20.98
C PHE A 526 -18.79 -3.91 19.60
N LEU A 527 -18.23 -4.59 18.58
CA LEU A 527 -18.20 -4.05 17.21
C LEU A 527 -19.58 -3.80 16.60
N ILE A 528 -20.57 -4.64 16.91
CA ILE A 528 -21.91 -4.53 16.31
C ILE A 528 -22.87 -3.66 17.14
N THR A 529 -22.64 -3.49 18.44
CA THR A 529 -23.52 -2.70 19.32
C THR A 529 -23.07 -1.28 19.53
N GLU A 530 -21.76 -1.02 19.54
CA GLU A 530 -21.26 0.33 19.78
C GLU A 530 -21.29 1.19 18.52
N PRO A 531 -21.70 2.47 18.62
CA PRO A 531 -21.60 3.41 17.52
C PRO A 531 -20.14 3.79 17.25
N SER A 532 -19.78 3.95 15.97
CA SER A 532 -18.51 4.55 15.58
C SER A 532 -18.49 6.05 15.91
N LEU A 533 -17.30 6.64 15.91
CA LEU A 533 -17.16 8.10 15.85
C LEU A 533 -17.38 8.61 14.42
N ILE A 534 -17.44 9.94 14.27
CA ILE A 534 -17.36 10.63 12.98
C ILE A 534 -15.91 11.04 12.74
N PRO A 535 -15.30 10.74 11.58
CA PRO A 535 -13.86 10.88 11.39
C PRO A 535 -13.39 12.31 11.11
N ILE A 536 -14.19 13.35 11.40
CA ILE A 536 -14.01 14.68 10.77
C ILE A 536 -13.77 15.75 11.81
N GLY A 537 -12.61 16.39 11.73
CA GLY A 537 -12.08 17.34 12.71
C GLY A 537 -11.75 16.71 14.06
N GLN A 538 -11.90 15.39 14.19
CA GLN A 538 -11.95 14.69 15.48
C GLN A 538 -11.09 13.43 15.43
N ILE A 539 -9.83 13.58 15.84
CA ILE A 539 -8.97 12.44 16.18
C ILE A 539 -8.84 12.42 17.70
N ASN A 540 -9.20 11.30 18.31
CA ASN A 540 -9.18 11.19 19.75
C ASN A 540 -7.74 11.15 20.31
N ASN A 541 -7.56 11.45 21.60
CA ASN A 541 -6.24 11.58 22.20
C ASN A 541 -5.49 10.24 22.29
N GLU A 542 -6.19 9.11 22.21
CA GLU A 542 -5.54 7.79 22.16
C GLU A 542 -4.70 7.64 20.89
N PHE A 543 -5.10 8.26 19.78
CA PHE A 543 -4.34 8.30 18.53
C PHE A 543 -3.46 9.55 18.39
N ARG A 544 -3.91 10.70 18.89
CA ARG A 544 -3.18 11.96 18.74
C ARG A 544 -2.02 12.13 19.73
N GLN A 545 -2.07 11.48 20.89
CA GLN A 545 -1.04 11.63 21.94
C GLN A 545 -0.53 10.31 22.52
N HIS A 546 -1.27 9.21 22.33
CA HIS A 546 -0.96 7.93 22.96
C HIS A 546 -0.80 6.78 21.96
N PHE A 547 -0.60 7.10 20.68
CA PHE A 547 -0.46 6.07 19.65
C PHE A 547 0.76 5.20 19.92
N LEU A 548 0.56 3.88 19.99
CA LEU A 548 1.61 2.90 20.29
C LEU A 548 2.40 3.21 21.58
N LYS A 549 1.73 3.81 22.57
CA LYS A 549 2.30 4.04 23.90
C LYS A 549 2.67 2.69 24.55
N THR A 550 3.79 2.65 25.26
CA THR A 550 4.18 1.50 26.09
C THR A 550 4.45 1.96 27.52
N ASN A 551 4.74 1.04 28.44
CA ASN A 551 5.10 1.40 29.81
C ASN A 551 6.40 2.22 29.87
N ASN A 552 7.33 1.97 28.94
CA ASN A 552 8.67 2.58 28.94
C ASN A 552 8.81 3.74 27.94
N HIS A 553 7.87 3.91 27.02
CA HIS A 553 7.90 4.94 25.99
C HIS A 553 6.58 5.70 25.93
N ALA A 554 6.68 7.02 25.85
CA ALA A 554 5.53 7.85 25.55
C ALA A 554 4.94 7.51 24.17
N GLY A 555 3.63 7.76 24.03
CA GLY A 555 2.96 7.56 22.75
C GLY A 555 3.33 8.62 21.74
N PHE A 556 3.04 8.33 20.48
CA PHE A 556 3.28 9.22 19.35
C PHE A 556 1.99 9.94 18.93
N ASP A 557 2.18 10.99 18.14
CA ASP A 557 1.11 11.65 17.41
C ASP A 557 0.93 10.99 16.05
N MET A 558 -0.16 10.22 15.92
CA MET A 558 -0.50 9.54 14.68
C MET A 558 -0.73 10.53 13.53
N MET A 559 -1.35 11.68 13.76
CA MET A 559 -1.62 12.64 12.68
C MET A 559 -0.32 13.27 12.18
N ALA A 560 0.62 13.59 13.07
CA ALA A 560 1.94 14.04 12.67
C ALA A 560 2.66 13.00 11.80
N ILE A 561 2.56 11.70 12.16
CA ILE A 561 3.10 10.59 11.37
C ILE A 561 2.43 10.50 9.99
N LEU A 562 1.10 10.61 9.91
CA LEU A 562 0.38 10.53 8.65
C LEU A 562 0.72 11.70 7.71
N ILE A 563 0.89 12.91 8.25
CA ILE A 563 1.33 14.09 7.47
C ILE A 563 2.75 13.86 6.94
N GLN A 564 3.67 13.43 7.80
CA GLN A 564 5.04 13.13 7.42
C GLN A 564 5.12 12.05 6.34
N MET A 565 4.30 11.01 6.46
CA MET A 565 4.19 9.95 5.46
C MET A 565 3.65 10.46 4.13
N GLY A 566 2.64 11.32 4.12
CA GLY A 566 2.17 11.96 2.90
C GLY A 566 3.27 12.76 2.19
N ARG A 567 4.12 13.46 2.95
CA ARG A 567 5.28 14.20 2.41
C ARG A 567 6.39 13.29 1.90
N ASP A 568 6.73 12.21 2.63
CA ASP A 568 7.70 11.20 2.18
C ASP A 568 7.23 10.49 0.89
N HIS A 569 5.93 10.20 0.81
CA HIS A 569 5.32 9.57 -0.35
C HIS A 569 5.16 10.51 -1.56
N GLY A 570 5.50 11.80 -1.41
CA GLY A 570 5.35 12.80 -2.46
C GLY A 570 3.90 12.89 -2.92
N LEU A 571 2.94 12.80 -1.99
CA LEU A 571 1.53 12.98 -2.31
C LEU A 571 1.31 14.41 -2.82
N PRO A 572 0.50 14.60 -3.89
CA PRO A 572 0.18 15.93 -4.37
C PRO A 572 -0.53 16.76 -3.30
N PRO A 573 -0.41 18.10 -3.37
CA PRO A 573 -1.22 18.98 -2.53
C PRO A 573 -2.71 18.68 -2.65
N TYR A 574 -3.45 18.94 -1.57
CA TYR A 574 -4.89 18.71 -1.52
C TYR A 574 -5.64 19.27 -2.73
N VAL A 575 -5.34 20.52 -3.11
CA VAL A 575 -6.01 21.22 -4.22
C VAL A 575 -5.79 20.54 -5.57
N VAL A 576 -4.64 19.90 -5.78
CA VAL A 576 -4.33 19.14 -7.01
C VAL A 576 -5.19 17.89 -7.08
N VAL A 577 -5.25 17.12 -6.00
CA VAL A 577 -6.09 15.90 -5.93
C VAL A 577 -7.58 16.25 -6.08
N ARG A 578 -8.02 17.34 -5.47
CA ARG A 578 -9.39 17.84 -5.60
C ARG A 578 -9.75 18.18 -7.05
N GLN A 579 -8.83 18.80 -7.79
CA GLN A 579 -9.00 19.05 -9.22
C GLN A 579 -9.05 17.76 -10.04
N GLN A 580 -8.19 16.78 -9.73
CA GLN A 580 -8.23 15.46 -10.36
C GLN A 580 -9.59 14.78 -10.19
N CYS A 581 -10.29 15.07 -9.10
CA CYS A 581 -11.64 14.57 -8.81
C CYS A 581 -12.78 15.39 -9.47
N SER A 582 -12.44 16.42 -10.24
CA SER A 582 -13.39 17.36 -10.85
C SER A 582 -14.29 18.05 -9.82
N LEU A 583 -13.74 18.37 -8.65
CA LEU A 583 -14.42 19.12 -7.60
C LEU A 583 -14.12 20.62 -7.73
N LYS A 584 -14.92 21.47 -7.04
CA LYS A 584 -14.74 22.94 -7.04
C LYS A 584 -13.30 23.31 -6.69
N LYS A 585 -12.66 24.14 -7.51
CA LYS A 585 -11.30 24.66 -7.30
C LYS A 585 -11.24 25.49 -6.02
N ILE A 586 -10.08 25.48 -5.39
CA ILE A 586 -9.74 26.27 -4.20
C ILE A 586 -8.54 27.12 -4.60
N GLU A 587 -8.72 28.44 -4.61
CA GLU A 587 -7.69 29.39 -5.01
C GLU A 587 -7.23 30.24 -3.82
N THR A 588 -8.12 30.44 -2.85
CA THR A 588 -7.87 31.22 -1.64
C THR A 588 -8.24 30.43 -0.39
N PHE A 589 -7.75 30.85 0.78
CA PHE A 589 -8.17 30.25 2.05
C PHE A 589 -9.66 30.48 2.34
N ASP A 590 -10.25 31.55 1.80
CA ASP A 590 -11.66 31.87 2.02
C ASP A 590 -12.58 30.83 1.35
N ASP A 591 -12.14 30.24 0.24
CA ASP A 591 -12.85 29.13 -0.43
C ASP A 591 -12.99 27.88 0.47
N LEU A 592 -12.18 27.76 1.52
CA LEU A 592 -12.23 26.62 2.45
C LEU A 592 -13.46 26.68 3.37
N HIS A 593 -14.04 27.86 3.61
CA HIS A 593 -15.20 28.02 4.49
C HIS A 593 -16.41 27.19 4.04
N ASP A 594 -16.60 27.05 2.73
CA ASP A 594 -17.69 26.26 2.13
C ASP A 594 -17.42 24.75 2.11
N VAL A 595 -16.17 24.35 2.33
CA VAL A 595 -15.69 22.97 2.11
C VAL A 595 -15.47 22.23 3.42
N LEU A 596 -15.10 22.95 4.47
CA LEU A 596 -14.80 22.38 5.78
C LEU A 596 -16.08 22.06 6.57
N GLN A 597 -16.03 21.00 7.36
CA GLN A 597 -17.10 20.69 8.31
C GLN A 597 -17.23 21.77 9.38
N THR A 598 -16.11 22.35 9.79
CA THR A 598 -16.01 23.45 10.74
C THR A 598 -15.38 24.65 10.03
N PRO A 599 -16.16 25.62 9.53
CA PRO A 599 -15.64 26.73 8.73
C PRO A 599 -14.50 27.51 9.41
N SER A 600 -14.53 27.66 10.74
CA SER A 600 -13.48 28.37 11.50
C SER A 600 -12.10 27.69 11.45
N ASP A 601 -12.00 26.44 11.00
CA ASP A 601 -10.71 25.79 10.75
C ASP A 601 -9.98 26.41 9.54
N ALA A 602 -10.67 27.10 8.62
CA ALA A 602 -10.05 27.84 7.52
C ALA A 602 -9.06 28.89 8.04
N GLU A 603 -9.43 29.62 9.10
CA GLU A 603 -8.56 30.64 9.72
C GLU A 603 -7.34 30.01 10.41
N LYS A 604 -7.48 28.79 10.93
CA LYS A 604 -6.34 28.05 11.50
C LYS A 604 -5.40 27.60 10.39
N ILE A 605 -5.94 27.06 9.29
CA ILE A 605 -5.16 26.62 8.13
C ILE A 605 -4.40 27.82 7.52
N LYS A 606 -5.07 28.97 7.36
CA LYS A 606 -4.49 30.23 6.88
C LYS A 606 -3.34 30.75 7.74
N LYS A 607 -3.36 30.50 9.05
CA LYS A 607 -2.28 30.86 9.98
C LYS A 607 -1.06 29.93 9.87
N ILE A 608 -1.27 28.68 9.49
CA ILE A 608 -0.22 27.64 9.46
C ILE A 608 0.46 27.59 8.10
N TYR A 609 -0.33 27.61 7.02
CA TYR A 609 0.17 27.47 5.65
C TYR A 609 0.35 28.83 4.98
N PHE A 610 1.38 28.94 4.16
CA PHE A 610 1.62 30.14 3.36
C PHE A 610 0.59 30.28 2.23
N HIS A 611 0.27 29.18 1.53
CA HIS A 611 -0.71 29.17 0.44
C HIS A 611 -1.55 27.88 0.44
N VAL A 612 -2.74 27.90 -0.19
CA VAL A 612 -3.62 26.72 -0.31
C VAL A 612 -2.98 25.54 -1.06
N ASN A 613 -1.98 25.83 -1.90
CA ASN A 613 -1.20 24.83 -2.64
C ASN A 613 -0.16 24.11 -1.76
N ASP A 614 0.03 24.55 -0.53
CA ASP A 614 0.95 23.91 0.43
C ASP A 614 0.24 22.85 1.28
N ILE A 615 -1.10 22.88 1.32
CA ILE A 615 -1.92 22.06 2.22
C ILE A 615 -1.76 20.56 1.90
N ASP A 616 -1.32 19.80 2.91
CA ASP A 616 -1.17 18.35 2.79
C ASP A 616 -2.54 17.65 2.63
N LEU A 617 -2.62 16.71 1.68
CA LEU A 617 -3.84 15.96 1.33
C LEU A 617 -4.53 15.33 2.55
N VAL A 618 -3.74 14.68 3.42
CA VAL A 618 -4.29 13.92 4.55
C VAL A 618 -5.07 14.82 5.49
N ILE A 619 -4.62 16.06 5.73
CA ILE A 619 -5.28 17.00 6.64
C ILE A 619 -6.70 17.27 6.18
N MET A 620 -6.84 17.67 4.91
CA MET A 620 -8.14 18.04 4.36
C MET A 620 -9.09 16.85 4.27
N GLY A 621 -8.58 15.64 4.04
CA GLY A 621 -9.41 14.45 4.08
C GLY A 621 -10.08 14.17 5.43
N PHE A 622 -9.48 14.62 6.53
CA PHE A 622 -10.08 14.58 7.87
C PHE A 622 -10.84 15.87 8.23
N LEU A 623 -10.86 16.91 7.40
CA LEU A 623 -11.55 18.18 7.73
C LEU A 623 -12.69 18.54 6.77
N GLU A 624 -12.69 18.00 5.56
CA GLU A 624 -13.76 18.19 4.58
C GLU A 624 -15.12 17.73 5.12
N LYS A 625 -16.15 18.53 4.88
CA LYS A 625 -17.54 18.18 5.15
C LYS A 625 -17.99 17.02 4.24
N PRO A 626 -18.56 15.93 4.77
CA PRO A 626 -19.15 14.87 3.96
C PRO A 626 -20.38 15.34 3.22
N ALA A 627 -20.70 14.65 2.13
CA ALA A 627 -22.04 14.67 1.60
C ALA A 627 -23.04 14.03 2.58
N ASP A 628 -24.32 14.36 2.45
CA ASP A 628 -25.36 13.79 3.29
C ASP A 628 -25.34 12.25 3.22
N GLY A 629 -25.28 11.62 4.39
CA GLY A 629 -25.20 10.16 4.54
C GLY A 629 -23.82 9.55 4.35
N ALA A 630 -22.83 10.28 3.84
CA ALA A 630 -21.47 9.77 3.64
C ALA A 630 -20.61 9.87 4.91
N VAL A 631 -19.58 9.02 5.00
CA VAL A 631 -18.66 8.99 6.15
C VAL A 631 -17.47 9.94 5.96
N VAL A 632 -17.03 10.14 4.71
CA VAL A 632 -15.84 10.94 4.39
C VAL A 632 -16.17 12.10 3.45
N GLY A 633 -15.29 13.10 3.43
CA GLY A 633 -15.37 14.24 2.52
C GLY A 633 -15.28 13.86 1.04
N PRO A 634 -15.74 14.73 0.11
CA PRO A 634 -15.76 14.46 -1.32
C PRO A 634 -14.41 14.04 -1.93
N THR A 635 -13.28 14.56 -1.44
CA THR A 635 -11.96 14.24 -1.97
C THR A 635 -11.53 12.83 -1.55
N PHE A 636 -11.70 12.46 -0.27
CA PHE A 636 -11.44 11.09 0.17
C PHE A 636 -12.42 10.09 -0.46
N ALA A 637 -13.70 10.46 -0.63
CA ALA A 637 -14.67 9.63 -1.32
C ALA A 637 -14.27 9.36 -2.78
N CYS A 638 -13.73 10.37 -3.50
CA CYS A 638 -13.17 10.20 -4.84
C CYS A 638 -11.99 9.22 -4.88
N ILE A 639 -11.02 9.36 -3.95
CA ILE A 639 -9.84 8.49 -3.89
C ILE A 639 -10.28 7.05 -3.62
N LEU A 640 -11.16 6.85 -2.64
CA LEU A 640 -11.73 5.53 -2.33
C LEU A 640 -12.46 4.96 -3.55
N ALA A 641 -13.34 5.73 -4.19
CA ALA A 641 -14.08 5.26 -5.35
C ALA A 641 -13.17 4.87 -6.51
N ARG A 642 -12.10 5.65 -6.76
CA ARG A 642 -11.09 5.32 -7.76
C ARG A 642 -10.31 4.06 -7.40
N GLN A 643 -9.93 3.88 -6.13
CA GLN A 643 -9.26 2.67 -5.65
C GLN A 643 -10.14 1.43 -5.82
N PHE A 644 -11.39 1.49 -5.37
CA PHE A 644 -12.29 0.34 -5.43
C PHE A 644 -12.75 0.01 -6.85
N ALA A 645 -12.75 0.99 -7.77
CA ALA A 645 -12.98 0.71 -9.20
C ALA A 645 -11.85 -0.09 -9.85
N LYS A 646 -10.67 -0.19 -9.20
CA LYS A 646 -9.51 -0.92 -9.72
C LYS A 646 -9.50 -2.41 -9.39
N VAL A 647 -10.25 -2.85 -8.37
CA VAL A 647 -10.02 -4.11 -7.64
C VAL A 647 -11.17 -5.09 -7.69
#